data_AF-A0A7C3ZHB2-F1
#
_entry.id   AF-A0A7C3ZHB2-F1
#
_cell.length_a   1.000
_cell.length_b   1.000
_cell.length_c   1.000
_cell.angle_alpha   90.00
_cell.angle_beta   90.00
_cell.angle_gamma   90.00
#
_symmetry.space_group_name_H-M   'P 1'
#
loop_
_entity.id
_entity.type
_entity.pdbx_description
1 polymer ?
#
loop_
_entity_poly.entity_id
_entity_poly.type
_entity_poly.pdbx_seq_one_letter_code
_entity_poly.pdbx_strand_id
1 'polypeptide(L)'
;MIPSDIRLYTWVDVEEVLLRLEENWPEWLVWASGYWDSLTLGIRAGTQEAAKNWLEDLYNPRWRNESAEGMVGGVIILESINLENPRTLPVVLEETEEEPPKARLIPSLSRPSVLWQQTENQELPPILPSNLPPIVAFHSFKGGVGRTTHALALAQAMIGEKQKVLLVDADMEAPGISWVFERRLPSPLVCFADLLAVAHGDGSPTAENAVKLVADRLKSQGPIDGIYVLPSFRSLERFTNLEIKPEHLLQGAKDPFLLTQILANLGAEVGADVVIVDLRSGMSELAAGLILDPRVHRIFVTTLSGQAISGTEKTLQLVGNRAPSRKDEDPLPALIIAQVPPEPLGSTLVKDVEIQLLEAARLLLGEAEEVESRQFVVTTPFAESLLALPSSWEETVVRLQKAGIVEAVRSLVERLPGKEENPEIPGEAIQNSSLAAQREKLRDLAKQMVYAETTETEDFFATIILKRLAADFSRRMPIAVIVGAKGSGKTYTFRQIVRRENWQVFARDAQAKEVQLEAPICPILESNNLSNAAKQKVQEVRRKTAAALGFGQIQDSSNIRDYIRESCRENLHVGEWRDRWLYIMAWGAGFPVTEISATENRDRHIGRALIQHLLDQKKQLIFAIDGLEDLFQDFATNEKEQIALRALLQEVPEWLGQQPGIPLGILIFVRRDIVLAAVRQNAAQMMALYDNYALKWNREETLRLVAWITNLAGAIPAKIQVESLAGMGETELTEALIPLWGKRLGSEHFKAVFSARYVLTVLSDYKGQIQARDLVRLLHIAAKNSVTDSRWHDRILTPTAIKESLKECSQEKIQEIEQENISLKIIFTKLRSLPEENRQIPFTQETINLSLEEIKTLEDNGVVIREKDEYYITEIFRLGLGFSFTNAGRLKVITLARRAGQKS
;
A
#
# COMPACT_ATOMS: atom_id res chain seq x y z
N MET A 1 9.05 11.13 -21.41
CA MET A 1 9.07 11.19 -19.94
C MET A 1 9.44 9.83 -19.38
N ILE A 2 10.15 9.83 -18.25
CA ILE A 2 10.52 8.62 -17.50
C ILE A 2 9.23 7.86 -17.13
N PRO A 3 9.09 6.58 -17.49
CA PRO A 3 7.97 5.74 -17.05
C PRO A 3 7.82 5.74 -15.53
N SER A 4 6.59 5.73 -15.03
CA SER A 4 6.28 5.99 -13.62
C SER A 4 6.83 4.96 -12.64
N ASP A 5 7.15 3.75 -13.09
CA ASP A 5 7.73 2.69 -12.29
C ASP A 5 9.26 2.53 -12.44
N ILE A 6 9.89 3.34 -13.29
CA ILE A 6 11.34 3.50 -13.30
C ILE A 6 11.75 4.62 -12.35
N ARG A 7 12.71 4.34 -11.47
CA ARG A 7 13.49 5.31 -10.71
C ARG A 7 14.94 5.15 -11.13
N LEU A 8 15.61 6.27 -11.39
CA LEU A 8 16.96 6.26 -11.96
C LEU A 8 18.01 6.07 -10.86
N TYR A 9 18.26 4.84 -10.42
CA TYR A 9 19.31 4.54 -9.42
C TYR A 9 20.69 4.42 -10.06
N THR A 10 20.75 3.86 -11.26
CA THR A 10 21.99 3.56 -12.01
C THR A 10 21.78 3.69 -13.52
N TRP A 11 22.82 3.41 -14.29
CA TRP A 11 22.78 3.33 -15.75
C TRP A 11 21.78 2.30 -16.30
N VAL A 12 21.55 1.19 -15.58
CA VAL A 12 20.56 0.15 -15.96
C VAL A 12 19.17 0.76 -16.10
N ASP A 13 18.78 1.62 -15.15
CA ASP A 13 17.48 2.29 -15.19
C ASP A 13 17.37 3.28 -16.34
N VAL A 14 18.48 3.97 -16.63
CA VAL A 14 18.57 4.95 -17.71
C VAL A 14 18.45 4.26 -19.06
N GLU A 15 19.13 3.12 -19.23
CA GLU A 15 19.06 2.28 -20.44
C GLU A 15 17.67 1.66 -20.59
N GLU A 16 17.04 1.21 -19.51
CA GLU A 16 15.66 0.69 -19.54
C GLU A 16 14.66 1.72 -20.09
N VAL A 17 14.84 3.02 -19.78
CA VAL A 17 14.02 4.10 -20.35
C VAL A 17 14.16 4.15 -21.87
N LEU A 18 15.37 3.98 -22.41
CA LEU A 18 15.63 4.02 -23.85
C LEU A 18 15.13 2.76 -24.56
N LEU A 19 15.34 1.59 -23.97
CA LEU A 19 14.90 0.30 -24.52
C LEU A 19 13.37 0.24 -24.69
N ARG A 20 12.62 0.84 -23.76
CA ARG A 20 11.15 0.95 -23.88
C ARG A 20 10.68 1.77 -25.07
N LEU A 21 11.57 2.61 -25.59
CA LEU A 21 11.31 3.48 -26.73
C LEU A 21 11.99 2.97 -27.98
N GLU A 22 12.62 1.79 -27.98
CA GLU A 22 13.44 1.29 -29.10
C GLU A 22 12.68 1.30 -30.44
N GLU A 23 11.40 0.91 -30.44
CA GLU A 23 10.55 0.96 -31.65
C GLU A 23 10.24 2.38 -32.15
N ASN A 24 10.41 3.39 -31.28
CA ASN A 24 10.08 4.79 -31.52
C ASN A 24 11.32 5.70 -31.37
N TRP A 25 12.53 5.16 -31.51
CA TRP A 25 13.72 5.99 -31.52
C TRP A 25 13.68 6.98 -32.68
N PRO A 26 14.11 8.23 -32.48
CA PRO A 26 14.27 9.16 -33.58
C PRO A 26 15.23 8.59 -34.63
N GLU A 27 14.99 8.83 -35.91
CA GLU A 27 15.83 8.30 -37.01
C GLU A 27 17.31 8.70 -36.90
N TRP A 28 17.61 9.77 -36.16
CA TRP A 28 18.97 10.23 -35.91
C TRP A 28 19.71 9.43 -34.83
N LEU A 29 19.02 8.63 -34.00
CA LEU A 29 19.61 7.82 -32.94
C LEU A 29 19.96 6.42 -33.48
N VAL A 30 21.25 6.08 -33.46
CA VAL A 30 21.78 4.85 -34.07
C VAL A 30 21.90 3.72 -33.04
N TRP A 31 22.45 4.04 -31.87
CA TRP A 31 22.58 3.15 -30.73
C TRP A 31 22.69 3.94 -29.44
N ALA A 32 22.35 3.31 -28.32
CA ALA A 32 22.60 3.80 -26.99
C ALA A 32 23.24 2.68 -26.16
N SER A 33 24.20 3.01 -25.30
CA SER A 33 24.86 2.06 -24.43
C SER A 33 25.09 2.68 -23.07
N GLY A 34 24.57 2.05 -22.02
CA GLY A 34 24.82 2.41 -20.63
C GLY A 34 26.05 1.71 -20.06
N TYR A 35 26.82 2.43 -19.26
CA TYR A 35 27.86 1.87 -18.42
C TYR A 35 27.87 2.54 -17.04
N TRP A 36 28.60 2.00 -16.08
CA TRP A 36 28.54 2.46 -14.69
C TRP A 36 28.97 3.93 -14.49
N ASP A 37 29.72 4.49 -15.43
CA ASP A 37 30.26 5.85 -15.40
C ASP A 37 29.61 6.81 -16.40
N SER A 38 28.92 6.34 -17.44
CA SER A 38 28.35 7.19 -18.49
C SER A 38 27.27 6.49 -19.33
N LEU A 39 26.45 7.30 -19.99
CA LEU A 39 25.57 6.88 -21.09
C LEU A 39 26.12 7.43 -22.40
N THR A 40 26.42 6.57 -23.36
CA THR A 40 26.92 6.98 -24.68
C THR A 40 25.85 6.74 -25.75
N LEU A 41 25.61 7.75 -26.59
CA LEU A 41 24.67 7.64 -27.72
C LEU A 41 25.41 7.91 -29.03
N GLY A 42 25.27 6.98 -29.98
CA GLY A 42 25.65 7.18 -31.36
C GLY A 42 24.54 7.93 -32.10
N ILE A 43 24.83 9.13 -32.61
CA ILE A 43 23.88 9.98 -33.32
C ILE A 43 24.35 10.32 -34.74
N ARG A 44 23.43 10.65 -35.65
CA ARG A 44 23.79 11.15 -36.99
C ARG A 44 24.41 12.55 -36.92
N ALA A 45 25.35 12.84 -37.82
CA ALA A 45 26.07 14.11 -37.84
C ALA A 45 25.11 15.33 -37.90
N GLY A 46 25.38 16.35 -37.09
CA GLY A 46 24.58 17.60 -37.06
C GLY A 46 23.28 17.53 -36.26
N THR A 47 23.02 16.43 -35.54
CA THR A 47 21.76 16.24 -34.76
C THR A 47 21.92 16.47 -33.25
N GLN A 48 23.07 16.98 -32.79
CA GLN A 48 23.38 17.17 -31.38
C GLN A 48 22.34 18.00 -30.61
N GLU A 49 21.87 19.13 -31.15
CA GLU A 49 20.87 19.96 -30.47
C GLU A 49 19.51 19.26 -30.38
N ALA A 50 19.10 18.54 -31.43
CA ALA A 50 17.87 17.76 -31.43
C ALA A 50 17.94 16.62 -30.39
N ALA A 51 19.10 15.96 -30.28
CA ALA A 51 19.34 14.93 -29.28
C ALA A 51 19.26 15.48 -27.85
N LYS A 52 19.84 16.66 -27.58
CA LYS A 52 19.74 17.33 -26.28
C LYS A 52 18.31 17.65 -25.89
N ASN A 53 17.55 18.27 -26.79
CA ASN A 53 16.14 18.62 -26.52
C ASN A 53 15.30 17.36 -26.27
N TRP A 54 15.53 16.30 -27.04
CA TRP A 54 14.84 15.02 -26.86
C TRP A 54 15.19 14.37 -25.52
N LEU A 55 16.46 14.35 -25.13
CA LEU A 55 16.91 13.83 -23.83
C LEU A 55 16.38 14.66 -22.66
N GLU A 56 16.34 15.99 -22.81
CA GLU A 56 15.74 16.89 -21.81
C GLU A 56 14.25 16.56 -21.59
N ASP A 57 13.46 16.41 -22.66
CA ASP A 57 12.05 16.06 -22.53
C ASP A 57 11.83 14.61 -22.07
N LEU A 58 12.73 13.69 -22.43
CA LEU A 58 12.67 12.29 -22.04
C LEU A 58 12.94 12.12 -20.54
N TYR A 59 14.05 12.68 -20.05
CA TYR A 59 14.51 12.52 -18.68
C TYR A 59 14.04 13.63 -17.74
N ASN A 60 13.31 14.65 -18.19
CA ASN A 60 12.67 15.63 -17.30
C ASN A 60 11.83 14.93 -16.22
N PRO A 61 12.01 15.25 -14.93
CA PRO A 61 12.75 16.39 -14.34
C PRO A 61 14.22 16.12 -13.95
N ARG A 62 14.77 14.96 -14.30
CA ARG A 62 16.11 14.47 -13.91
C ARG A 62 17.22 14.89 -14.88
N TRP A 63 17.02 15.87 -15.75
CA TRP A 63 18.02 16.32 -16.71
C TRP A 63 18.63 17.66 -16.32
N ARG A 64 19.95 17.83 -16.49
CA ARG A 64 20.63 19.13 -16.41
C ARG A 64 21.54 19.34 -17.61
N ASN A 65 21.46 20.55 -18.16
CA ASN A 65 22.38 21.04 -19.17
C ASN A 65 23.66 21.54 -18.48
N GLU A 66 24.69 20.68 -18.40
CA GLU A 66 26.04 21.08 -17.98
C GLU A 66 27.00 21.11 -19.17
N SER A 67 27.81 22.16 -19.24
CA SER A 67 28.86 22.36 -20.24
C SER A 67 30.21 22.35 -19.53
N ALA A 68 30.63 21.18 -19.05
CA ALA A 68 31.98 20.98 -18.52
C ALA A 68 32.92 20.52 -19.65
N GLU A 69 34.20 20.90 -19.58
CA GLU A 69 35.23 20.58 -20.58
C GLU A 69 35.27 19.06 -20.86
N GLY A 70 34.89 18.66 -22.07
CA GLY A 70 34.86 17.26 -22.54
C GLY A 70 33.49 16.58 -22.53
N MET A 71 32.44 17.19 -21.96
CA MET A 71 31.07 16.65 -21.97
C MET A 71 30.22 17.35 -23.05
N VAL A 72 29.72 16.57 -24.01
CA VAL A 72 28.99 17.11 -25.17
C VAL A 72 27.46 17.01 -25.01
N GLY A 73 26.94 16.08 -24.19
CA GLY A 73 25.50 15.77 -24.10
C GLY A 73 24.71 16.45 -22.98
N GLY A 74 25.19 16.39 -21.74
CA GLY A 74 24.49 16.84 -20.53
C GLY A 74 24.63 15.82 -19.40
N VAL A 75 23.89 15.97 -18.30
CA VAL A 75 23.91 15.01 -17.17
C VAL A 75 22.52 14.59 -16.71
N ILE A 76 22.37 13.31 -16.38
CA ILE A 76 21.16 12.74 -15.79
C ILE A 76 21.35 12.64 -14.28
N ILE A 77 20.45 13.24 -13.51
CA ILE A 77 20.41 13.18 -12.05
C ILE A 77 19.90 11.79 -11.63
N LEU A 78 20.72 11.05 -10.91
CA LEU A 78 20.35 9.76 -10.32
C LEU A 78 19.80 9.94 -8.90
N GLU A 79 19.15 8.89 -8.39
CA GLU A 79 18.73 8.79 -7.01
C GLU A 79 19.92 8.93 -6.05
N SER A 80 19.77 9.86 -5.11
CA SER A 80 20.80 10.24 -4.14
C SER A 80 20.18 10.67 -2.82
N ILE A 81 20.98 10.60 -1.76
CA ILE A 81 20.62 11.10 -0.42
C ILE A 81 20.92 12.59 -0.32
N ASN A 82 22.08 13.00 -0.84
CA ASN A 82 22.53 14.39 -0.81
C ASN A 82 22.02 15.14 -2.05
N LEU A 83 21.12 16.10 -1.84
CA LEU A 83 20.57 16.94 -2.91
C LEU A 83 21.50 18.10 -3.30
N GLU A 84 22.46 18.47 -2.46
CA GLU A 84 23.45 19.52 -2.76
C GLU A 84 24.50 19.03 -3.76
N ASN A 85 24.90 17.76 -3.65
CA ASN A 85 25.77 17.09 -4.60
C ASN A 85 25.12 15.77 -5.05
N PRO A 86 24.14 15.83 -5.95
CA PRO A 86 23.41 14.65 -6.38
C PRO A 86 24.33 13.72 -7.19
N ARG A 87 24.02 12.42 -7.16
CA ARG A 87 24.64 11.46 -8.09
C ARG A 87 24.22 11.83 -9.51
N THR A 88 25.16 11.82 -10.43
CA THR A 88 24.90 12.15 -11.84
C THR A 88 25.50 11.09 -12.76
N LEU A 89 24.81 10.80 -13.86
CA LEU A 89 25.33 10.01 -14.97
C LEU A 89 25.58 10.96 -16.15
N PRO A 90 26.84 11.17 -16.56
CA PRO A 90 27.14 12.00 -17.73
C PRO A 90 26.66 11.32 -19.01
N VAL A 91 26.22 12.15 -19.96
CA VAL A 91 25.80 11.71 -21.29
C VAL A 91 26.80 12.19 -22.34
N VAL A 92 27.31 11.23 -23.11
CA VAL A 92 28.25 11.45 -24.20
C VAL A 92 27.52 11.23 -25.53
N LEU A 93 27.61 12.22 -26.41
CA LEU A 93 27.05 12.15 -27.77
C LEU A 93 28.19 11.96 -28.75
N GLU A 94 28.15 10.88 -29.53
CA GLU A 94 29.14 10.55 -30.55
C GLU A 94 28.49 10.61 -31.92
N GLU A 95 29.01 11.44 -32.83
CA GLU A 95 28.53 11.47 -34.21
C GLU A 95 29.07 10.26 -34.97
N THR A 96 28.17 9.48 -35.60
CA THR A 96 28.52 8.25 -36.29
C THR A 96 27.71 8.04 -37.58
N GLU A 97 28.39 7.55 -38.60
CA GLU A 97 27.83 7.07 -39.86
C GLU A 97 27.62 5.54 -39.86
N GLU A 98 27.86 4.88 -38.73
CA GLU A 98 27.69 3.43 -38.59
C GLU A 98 26.21 3.02 -38.66
N GLU A 99 25.96 1.78 -39.09
CA GLU A 99 24.63 1.18 -39.01
C GLU A 99 24.33 0.67 -37.59
N PRO A 100 23.04 0.62 -37.17
CA PRO A 100 22.67 0.11 -35.86
C PRO A 100 23.26 -1.28 -35.60
N PRO A 101 23.85 -1.52 -34.41
CA PRO A 101 24.42 -2.80 -34.07
C PRO A 101 23.34 -3.89 -34.10
N LYS A 102 23.59 -4.98 -34.82
CA LYS A 102 22.69 -6.13 -34.83
C LYS A 102 22.80 -6.88 -33.50
N ALA A 103 21.67 -7.16 -32.85
CA ALA A 103 21.62 -8.00 -31.66
C ALA A 103 22.33 -9.34 -31.94
N ARG A 104 23.40 -9.62 -31.18
CA ARG A 104 24.13 -10.89 -31.24
C ARG A 104 23.97 -11.59 -29.90
N LEU A 105 23.66 -12.88 -29.93
CA LEU A 105 23.74 -13.71 -28.74
C LEU A 105 25.21 -13.81 -28.32
N ILE A 106 25.57 -13.19 -27.20
CA ILE A 106 26.89 -13.33 -26.59
C ILE A 106 26.77 -14.37 -25.47
N PRO A 107 27.28 -15.60 -25.65
CA PRO A 107 27.23 -16.60 -24.59
C PRO A 107 28.17 -16.19 -23.45
N SER A 108 27.64 -16.09 -22.23
CA SER A 108 28.48 -16.03 -21.03
C SER A 108 28.91 -17.45 -20.64
N LEU A 109 30.22 -17.71 -20.68
CA LEU A 109 30.82 -19.01 -20.35
C LEU A 109 31.61 -18.95 -19.02
N SER A 110 31.18 -18.11 -18.09
CA SER A 110 31.79 -18.02 -16.76
C SER A 110 31.29 -19.13 -15.84
N ARG A 111 32.22 -19.80 -15.14
CA ARG A 111 31.86 -20.72 -14.05
C ARG A 111 31.57 -19.94 -12.77
N PRO A 112 30.55 -20.32 -11.99
CA PRO A 112 30.27 -19.76 -10.66
C PRO A 112 31.56 -19.71 -9.82
N SER A 113 31.96 -18.50 -9.41
CA SER A 113 33.28 -18.25 -8.81
C SER A 113 33.38 -18.89 -7.41
N VAL A 114 32.29 -18.81 -6.64
CA VAL A 114 32.20 -19.39 -5.28
C VAL A 114 32.18 -20.92 -5.32
N LEU A 115 31.57 -21.52 -6.35
CA LEU A 115 31.50 -22.99 -6.46
C LEU A 115 32.76 -23.61 -7.07
N TRP A 116 33.49 -22.85 -7.91
CA TRP A 116 34.57 -23.34 -8.77
C TRP A 116 35.99 -22.93 -8.31
N GLN A 117 36.18 -22.08 -7.31
CA GLN A 117 37.52 -21.78 -6.79
C GLN A 117 38.22 -23.05 -6.26
N GLN A 118 39.15 -23.60 -7.05
CA GLN A 118 40.12 -24.61 -6.64
C GLN A 118 41.28 -23.90 -5.91
N THR A 119 41.17 -23.73 -4.60
CA THR A 119 42.35 -23.49 -3.76
C THR A 119 42.12 -24.09 -2.38
N GLU A 120 42.91 -25.11 -2.04
CA GLU A 120 43.16 -25.51 -0.66
C GLU A 120 43.71 -24.28 0.10
N ASN A 121 43.17 -24.00 1.30
CA ASN A 121 43.46 -22.87 2.19
C ASN A 121 42.91 -21.48 1.81
N GLN A 122 41.58 -21.33 1.70
CA GLN A 122 40.97 -20.02 1.95
C GLN A 122 40.88 -19.82 3.48
N GLU A 123 41.45 -18.73 4.01
CA GLU A 123 41.27 -18.37 5.42
C GLU A 123 39.78 -18.10 5.67
N LEU A 124 39.23 -18.72 6.72
CA LEU A 124 37.84 -18.49 7.12
C LEU A 124 37.63 -16.99 7.40
N PRO A 125 36.52 -16.38 6.97
CA PRO A 125 36.29 -14.96 7.17
C PRO A 125 36.30 -14.62 8.68
N PRO A 126 36.72 -13.39 9.06
CA PRO A 126 36.61 -12.92 10.43
C PRO A 126 35.13 -12.89 10.86
N ILE A 127 34.89 -13.08 12.16
CA ILE A 127 33.54 -13.06 12.75
C ILE A 127 32.87 -11.72 12.42
N LEU A 128 31.56 -11.76 12.15
CA LEU A 128 30.80 -10.53 11.95
C LEU A 128 30.81 -9.70 13.25
N PRO A 129 31.10 -8.39 13.18
CA PRO A 129 31.04 -7.52 14.35
C PRO A 129 29.71 -7.64 15.10
N SER A 130 29.75 -7.67 16.44
CA SER A 130 28.55 -7.86 17.29
C SER A 130 27.53 -6.72 17.22
N ASN A 131 27.89 -5.60 16.61
CA ASN A 131 26.98 -4.48 16.33
C ASN A 131 26.18 -4.66 15.03
N LEU A 132 26.47 -5.70 14.22
CA LEU A 132 25.70 -6.03 13.04
C LEU A 132 24.63 -7.07 13.37
N PRO A 133 23.42 -6.96 12.79
CA PRO A 133 22.38 -7.95 13.00
C PRO A 133 22.75 -9.30 12.38
N PRO A 134 22.33 -10.42 13.00
CA PRO A 134 22.46 -11.75 12.40
C PRO A 134 21.75 -11.84 11.05
N ILE A 135 22.37 -12.58 10.13
CA ILE A 135 21.78 -12.95 8.84
C ILE A 135 21.24 -14.36 8.93
N VAL A 136 19.96 -14.53 8.58
CA VAL A 136 19.25 -15.81 8.53
C VAL A 136 18.88 -16.12 7.09
N ALA A 137 19.51 -17.13 6.50
CA ALA A 137 19.28 -17.51 5.11
C ALA A 137 18.42 -18.78 5.03
N PHE A 138 17.27 -18.68 4.37
CA PHE A 138 16.43 -19.82 4.05
C PHE A 138 16.83 -20.40 2.68
N HIS A 139 17.20 -21.68 2.65
CA HIS A 139 17.61 -22.38 1.43
C HIS A 139 16.82 -23.68 1.26
N SER A 140 16.61 -24.08 0.01
CA SER A 140 16.16 -25.42 -0.32
C SER A 140 16.80 -25.94 -1.59
N PHE A 141 17.04 -27.25 -1.67
CA PHE A 141 17.49 -27.84 -2.93
C PHE A 141 16.39 -27.85 -3.99
N LYS A 142 15.16 -28.20 -3.59
CA LYS A 142 13.99 -28.29 -4.48
C LYS A 142 13.05 -27.11 -4.24
N GLY A 143 12.45 -26.59 -5.32
CA GLY A 143 11.37 -25.61 -5.24
C GLY A 143 10.06 -26.21 -4.70
N GLY A 144 9.20 -25.37 -4.12
CA GLY A 144 7.87 -25.78 -3.63
C GLY A 144 7.84 -26.49 -2.27
N VAL A 145 8.96 -26.48 -1.53
CA VAL A 145 9.05 -27.11 -0.19
C VAL A 145 8.54 -26.22 0.94
N GLY A 146 8.15 -24.97 0.66
CA GLY A 146 7.67 -24.01 1.65
C GLY A 146 8.73 -23.05 2.21
N ARG A 147 9.87 -22.86 1.52
CA ARG A 147 10.95 -21.96 1.95
C ARG A 147 10.45 -20.55 2.30
N THR A 148 9.79 -19.87 1.35
CA THR A 148 9.14 -18.56 1.55
C THR A 148 8.13 -18.56 2.71
N THR A 149 7.32 -19.61 2.82
CA THR A 149 6.33 -19.78 3.90
C THR A 149 6.99 -19.74 5.28
N HIS A 150 8.13 -20.42 5.45
CA HIS A 150 8.85 -20.46 6.72
C HIS A 150 9.64 -19.17 6.98
N ALA A 151 10.17 -18.51 5.95
CA ALA A 151 10.78 -17.19 6.08
C ALA A 151 9.77 -16.15 6.61
N LEU A 152 8.55 -16.13 6.04
CA LEU A 152 7.46 -15.26 6.50
C LEU A 152 7.00 -15.63 7.92
N ALA A 153 6.93 -16.92 8.25
CA ALA A 153 6.55 -17.38 9.57
C ALA A 153 7.57 -16.99 10.65
N LEU A 154 8.88 -17.11 10.35
CA LEU A 154 9.94 -16.69 11.27
C LEU A 154 9.90 -15.17 11.49
N ALA A 155 9.74 -14.39 10.43
CA ALA A 155 9.57 -12.94 10.54
C ALA A 155 8.39 -12.59 11.47
N GLN A 156 7.25 -13.27 11.33
CA GLN A 156 6.10 -13.07 12.20
C GLN A 156 6.35 -13.45 13.66
N ALA A 157 7.06 -14.56 13.91
CA ALA A 157 7.42 -14.97 15.26
C ALA A 157 8.32 -13.90 15.94
N MET A 158 9.28 -13.34 15.21
CA MET A 158 10.17 -12.27 15.70
C MET A 158 9.44 -10.95 15.99
N ILE A 159 8.46 -10.58 15.17
CA ILE A 159 7.59 -9.43 15.47
C ILE A 159 6.83 -9.66 16.79
N GLY A 160 6.40 -10.90 17.08
CA GLY A 160 5.80 -11.27 18.36
C GLY A 160 6.71 -10.99 19.56
N GLU A 161 8.02 -11.19 19.39
CA GLU A 161 9.07 -10.87 20.36
C GLU A 161 9.59 -9.42 20.25
N LYS A 162 8.86 -8.55 19.52
CA LYS A 162 9.15 -7.11 19.35
C LYS A 162 10.47 -6.79 18.66
N GLN A 163 11.05 -7.73 17.95
CA GLN A 163 12.24 -7.52 17.14
C GLN A 163 11.87 -6.84 15.82
N LYS A 164 12.74 -5.99 15.31
CA LYS A 164 12.64 -5.37 13.98
C LYS A 164 13.30 -6.28 12.95
N VAL A 165 12.57 -6.63 11.90
CA VAL A 165 13.03 -7.57 10.88
C VAL A 165 13.29 -6.85 9.56
N LEU A 166 14.44 -7.10 8.93
CA LEU A 166 14.64 -6.84 7.50
C LEU A 166 14.45 -8.14 6.72
N LEU A 167 13.37 -8.22 5.95
CA LEU A 167 13.02 -9.38 5.14
C LEU A 167 13.41 -9.12 3.68
N VAL A 168 14.31 -9.94 3.14
CA VAL A 168 14.87 -9.81 1.79
C VAL A 168 14.38 -10.96 0.91
N ASP A 169 13.72 -10.63 -0.19
CA ASP A 169 13.43 -11.58 -1.26
C ASP A 169 14.62 -11.64 -2.22
N ALA A 170 15.36 -12.74 -2.18
CA ALA A 170 16.54 -12.94 -3.02
C ALA A 170 16.30 -14.03 -4.09
N ASP A 171 15.05 -14.50 -4.26
CA ASP A 171 14.66 -15.36 -5.38
C ASP A 171 14.20 -14.51 -6.56
N MET A 172 15.17 -14.07 -7.37
CA MET A 172 14.88 -13.15 -8.47
C MET A 172 14.21 -13.81 -9.68
N GLU A 173 14.08 -15.15 -9.73
CA GLU A 173 13.34 -15.81 -10.83
C GLU A 173 11.93 -16.27 -10.40
N ALA A 174 11.68 -16.46 -9.10
CA ALA A 174 10.37 -16.79 -8.55
C ALA A 174 10.15 -16.10 -7.17
N PRO A 175 9.96 -14.77 -7.15
CA PRO A 175 10.04 -13.94 -5.95
C PRO A 175 8.81 -14.05 -5.04
N GLY A 176 8.76 -15.09 -4.21
CA GLY A 176 7.59 -15.45 -3.42
C GLY A 176 7.15 -14.39 -2.40
N ILE A 177 8.10 -13.73 -1.74
CA ILE A 177 7.81 -12.66 -0.77
C ILE A 177 7.23 -11.46 -1.50
N SER A 178 7.84 -11.08 -2.62
CA SER A 178 7.42 -9.94 -3.43
C SER A 178 5.96 -10.09 -3.90
N TRP A 179 5.54 -11.31 -4.27
CA TRP A 179 4.14 -11.61 -4.60
C TRP A 179 3.17 -11.45 -3.42
N VAL A 180 3.57 -11.87 -2.21
CA VAL A 180 2.75 -11.73 -1.00
C VAL A 180 2.56 -10.26 -0.63
N PHE A 181 3.59 -9.44 -0.85
CA PHE A 181 3.57 -8.02 -0.53
C PHE A 181 3.05 -7.11 -1.64
N GLU A 182 2.84 -7.61 -2.86
CA GLU A 182 2.47 -6.82 -4.05
C GLU A 182 1.29 -5.87 -3.80
N ARG A 183 0.21 -6.33 -3.14
CA ARG A 183 -0.94 -5.44 -2.84
C ARG A 183 -0.62 -4.37 -1.79
N ARG A 184 0.25 -4.68 -0.83
CA ARG A 184 0.61 -3.76 0.26
C ARG A 184 1.70 -2.77 -0.15
N LEU A 185 2.61 -3.20 -1.02
CA LEU A 185 3.70 -2.45 -1.65
C LEU A 185 3.65 -2.59 -3.18
N PRO A 186 2.66 -1.99 -3.85
CA PRO A 186 2.54 -2.08 -5.31
C PRO A 186 3.65 -1.33 -6.05
N SER A 187 4.29 -0.36 -5.39
CA SER A 187 5.42 0.41 -5.94
C SER A 187 6.45 0.65 -4.83
N PRO A 188 7.27 -0.36 -4.49
CA PRO A 188 8.32 -0.21 -3.48
C PRO A 188 9.35 0.82 -3.97
N LEU A 189 9.94 1.55 -3.03
CA LEU A 189 10.91 2.62 -3.38
C LEU A 189 12.24 2.06 -3.85
N VAL A 190 12.58 0.86 -3.40
CA VAL A 190 13.85 0.17 -3.66
C VAL A 190 13.62 -1.34 -3.60
N CYS A 191 14.39 -2.10 -4.37
CA CYS A 191 14.37 -3.56 -4.38
C CYS A 191 15.78 -4.15 -4.28
N PHE A 192 15.86 -5.48 -4.16
CA PHE A 192 17.11 -6.21 -4.07
C PHE A 192 17.94 -6.07 -5.36
N ALA A 193 17.31 -6.05 -6.54
CA ALA A 193 18.00 -5.75 -7.79
C ALA A 193 18.66 -4.35 -7.79
N ASP A 194 17.98 -3.33 -7.24
CA ASP A 194 18.53 -1.98 -7.10
C ASP A 194 19.76 -1.98 -6.16
N LEU A 195 19.71 -2.74 -5.06
CA LEU A 195 20.86 -2.89 -4.14
C LEU A 195 22.08 -3.46 -4.87
N LEU A 196 21.90 -4.53 -5.65
CA LEU A 196 22.98 -5.13 -6.42
C LEU A 196 23.54 -4.16 -7.46
N ALA A 197 22.67 -3.45 -8.18
CA ALA A 197 23.05 -2.49 -9.21
C ALA A 197 23.86 -1.32 -8.64
N VAL A 198 23.38 -0.71 -7.56
CA VAL A 198 24.08 0.42 -6.92
C VAL A 198 25.37 -0.05 -6.25
N ALA A 199 25.40 -1.23 -5.63
CA ALA A 199 26.62 -1.79 -5.03
C ALA A 199 27.71 -2.09 -6.07
N HIS A 200 27.34 -2.56 -7.26
CA HIS A 200 28.27 -2.81 -8.35
C HIS A 200 28.98 -1.51 -8.82
N GLY A 201 28.26 -0.38 -8.81
CA GLY A 201 28.82 0.94 -9.18
C GLY A 201 29.42 1.72 -8.02
N ASP A 202 29.49 1.17 -6.80
CA ASP A 202 30.02 1.86 -5.63
C ASP A 202 31.55 1.76 -5.58
N GLY A 203 32.24 2.91 -5.50
CA GLY A 203 33.69 2.94 -5.35
C GLY A 203 34.19 2.44 -3.98
N SER A 204 33.29 2.29 -3.01
CA SER A 204 33.60 1.75 -1.68
C SER A 204 33.78 0.22 -1.71
N PRO A 205 34.87 -0.35 -1.16
CA PRO A 205 35.08 -1.81 -1.10
C PRO A 205 33.97 -2.60 -0.40
N THR A 206 33.21 -1.95 0.49
CA THR A 206 32.09 -2.50 1.27
C THR A 206 30.72 -1.96 0.85
N ALA A 207 30.64 -1.25 -0.28
CA ALA A 207 29.43 -0.64 -0.82
C ALA A 207 28.67 0.28 0.17
N GLU A 208 29.38 1.11 0.94
CA GLU A 208 28.79 1.96 1.99
C GLU A 208 27.77 2.97 1.46
N ASN A 209 28.00 3.53 0.27
CA ASN A 209 27.07 4.52 -0.31
C ASN A 209 25.81 3.82 -0.81
N ALA A 210 25.95 2.63 -1.39
CA ALA A 210 24.83 1.79 -1.78
C ALA A 210 23.97 1.41 -0.56
N VAL A 211 24.61 0.94 0.52
CA VAL A 211 23.92 0.59 1.77
C VAL A 211 23.16 1.78 2.33
N LYS A 212 23.80 2.96 2.43
CA LYS A 212 23.14 4.18 2.94
C LYS A 212 21.95 4.58 2.07
N LEU A 213 22.08 4.51 0.74
CA LEU A 213 21.01 4.90 -0.18
C LEU A 213 19.82 3.95 -0.07
N VAL A 214 20.07 2.63 -0.11
CA VAL A 214 19.01 1.62 0.01
C VAL A 214 18.35 1.68 1.38
N ALA A 215 19.13 1.86 2.45
CA ALA A 215 18.60 2.00 3.81
C ALA A 215 17.73 3.24 3.97
N ASP A 216 18.15 4.38 3.42
CA ASP A 216 17.34 5.62 3.43
C ASP A 216 15.99 5.41 2.72
N ARG A 217 15.99 4.70 1.59
CA ARG A 217 14.77 4.40 0.83
C ARG A 217 13.87 3.39 1.56
N LEU A 218 14.44 2.37 2.22
CA LEU A 218 13.70 1.45 3.09
C LEU A 218 13.11 2.17 4.32
N LYS A 219 13.88 3.03 4.98
CA LYS A 219 13.42 3.88 6.09
C LYS A 219 12.28 4.80 5.65
N SER A 220 12.38 5.37 4.46
CA SER A 220 11.36 6.25 3.86
C SER A 220 10.08 5.50 3.51
N GLN A 221 10.19 4.25 3.05
CA GLN A 221 9.06 3.35 2.81
C GLN A 221 8.38 2.94 4.13
N GLY A 222 9.16 2.77 5.20
CA GLY A 222 8.70 2.36 6.50
C GLY A 222 8.44 0.85 6.60
N PRO A 223 8.35 0.31 7.83
CA PRO A 223 8.07 -1.10 8.06
C PRO A 223 6.56 -1.40 7.94
N ILE A 224 6.23 -2.60 7.45
CA ILE A 224 4.88 -3.16 7.43
C ILE A 224 4.76 -4.10 8.62
N ASP A 225 3.91 -3.74 9.58
CA ASP A 225 3.73 -4.50 10.83
C ASP A 225 5.06 -4.83 11.54
N GLY A 226 6.01 -3.91 11.49
CA GLY A 226 7.35 -4.07 12.10
C GLY A 226 8.41 -4.71 11.21
N ILE A 227 8.07 -5.10 9.98
CA ILE A 227 8.98 -5.72 9.00
C ILE A 227 9.34 -4.73 7.91
N TYR A 228 10.63 -4.43 7.74
CA TYR A 228 11.15 -3.81 6.52
C TYR A 228 11.25 -4.89 5.44
N VAL A 229 10.65 -4.65 4.28
CA VAL A 229 10.65 -5.60 3.17
C VAL A 229 11.47 -5.04 2.03
N LEU A 230 12.48 -5.81 1.60
CA LEU A 230 13.25 -5.57 0.39
C LEU A 230 12.82 -6.62 -0.66
N PRO A 231 11.85 -6.28 -1.54
CA PRO A 231 11.39 -7.20 -2.58
C PRO A 231 12.46 -7.44 -3.64
N SER A 232 12.32 -8.48 -4.47
CA SER A 232 13.29 -8.79 -5.53
C SER A 232 13.33 -7.71 -6.59
N PHE A 233 12.16 -7.17 -6.96
CA PHE A 233 11.98 -6.14 -7.99
C PHE A 233 11.02 -5.04 -7.55
N ARG A 234 11.11 -3.88 -8.21
CA ARG A 234 10.11 -2.81 -8.08
C ARG A 234 8.77 -3.12 -8.75
N SER A 235 8.78 -3.92 -9.80
CA SER A 235 7.58 -4.37 -10.51
C SER A 235 7.73 -5.84 -10.92
N LEU A 236 6.74 -6.65 -10.58
CA LEU A 236 6.73 -8.09 -10.88
C LEU A 236 6.49 -8.39 -12.36
N GLU A 237 5.95 -7.44 -13.11
CA GLU A 237 5.78 -7.55 -14.57
C GLU A 237 7.13 -7.58 -15.32
N ARG A 238 8.25 -7.28 -14.64
CA ARG A 238 9.56 -6.98 -15.25
C ARG A 238 10.71 -7.87 -14.81
N PHE A 239 10.41 -9.07 -14.30
CA PHE A 239 11.43 -10.02 -13.81
C PHE A 239 12.44 -10.49 -14.89
N THR A 240 12.18 -10.22 -16.17
CA THR A 240 13.01 -10.67 -17.30
C THR A 240 14.22 -9.79 -17.63
N ASN A 241 14.31 -8.57 -17.08
CA ASN A 241 15.30 -7.56 -17.49
C ASN A 241 16.51 -7.47 -16.53
N LEU A 242 16.93 -8.60 -15.96
CA LEU A 242 18.10 -8.62 -15.08
C LEU A 242 19.40 -8.44 -15.85
N GLU A 243 19.83 -7.20 -15.99
CA GLU A 243 21.13 -6.85 -16.58
C GLU A 243 22.28 -7.05 -15.59
N ILE A 244 22.05 -6.82 -14.29
CA ILE A 244 23.06 -7.04 -13.23
C ILE A 244 22.72 -8.31 -12.46
N LYS A 245 23.62 -9.29 -12.55
CA LYS A 245 23.54 -10.54 -11.81
C LYS A 245 24.43 -10.50 -10.57
N PRO A 246 24.10 -11.26 -9.52
CA PRO A 246 24.95 -11.41 -8.34
C PRO A 246 26.40 -11.77 -8.68
N GLU A 247 26.61 -12.57 -9.74
CA GLU A 247 27.95 -12.92 -10.23
C GLU A 247 28.80 -11.68 -10.60
N HIS A 248 28.19 -10.62 -11.13
CA HIS A 248 28.90 -9.40 -11.54
C HIS A 248 29.44 -8.64 -10.32
N LEU A 249 28.77 -8.71 -9.17
CA LEU A 249 29.25 -8.11 -7.92
C LEU A 249 30.46 -8.88 -7.34
N LEU A 250 30.48 -10.20 -7.52
CA LEU A 250 31.52 -11.09 -6.98
C LEU A 250 32.74 -11.20 -7.90
N GLN A 251 32.57 -10.97 -9.20
CA GLN A 251 33.64 -11.04 -10.18
C GLN A 251 34.67 -9.93 -9.96
N GLY A 252 35.80 -10.28 -9.34
CA GLY A 252 36.88 -9.35 -9.01
C GLY A 252 36.84 -8.81 -7.58
N ALA A 253 35.85 -9.20 -6.78
CA ALA A 253 35.82 -8.90 -5.35
C ALA A 253 36.93 -9.67 -4.61
N LYS A 254 37.60 -8.99 -3.67
CA LYS A 254 38.61 -9.64 -2.79
C LYS A 254 37.96 -10.57 -1.76
N ASP A 255 36.73 -10.23 -1.34
CA ASP A 255 35.94 -11.00 -0.39
C ASP A 255 34.81 -11.74 -1.13
N PRO A 256 34.82 -13.08 -1.18
CA PRO A 256 33.75 -13.87 -1.81
C PRO A 256 32.41 -13.77 -1.06
N PHE A 257 32.41 -13.24 0.16
CA PHE A 257 31.24 -13.08 1.03
C PHE A 257 30.78 -11.62 1.16
N LEU A 258 31.18 -10.76 0.23
CA LEU A 258 30.82 -9.33 0.21
C LEU A 258 29.31 -9.11 0.36
N LEU A 259 28.47 -9.96 -0.25
CA LEU A 259 27.01 -9.85 -0.16
C LEU A 259 26.50 -10.02 1.27
N THR A 260 27.06 -10.94 2.06
CA THR A 260 26.72 -11.11 3.49
C THR A 260 26.98 -9.81 4.25
N GLN A 261 28.14 -9.19 4.00
CA GLN A 261 28.52 -7.94 4.65
C GLN A 261 27.60 -6.77 4.25
N ILE A 262 27.26 -6.66 2.96
CA ILE A 262 26.32 -5.64 2.47
C ILE A 262 24.95 -5.79 3.13
N LEU A 263 24.42 -7.01 3.23
CA LEU A 263 23.13 -7.28 3.86
C LEU A 263 23.15 -7.00 5.36
N ALA A 264 24.24 -7.34 6.06
CA ALA A 264 24.41 -7.07 7.48
C ALA A 264 24.51 -5.56 7.76
N ASN A 265 25.30 -4.85 6.96
CA ASN A 265 25.41 -3.39 7.03
C ASN A 265 24.05 -2.71 6.73
N LEU A 266 23.30 -3.24 5.75
CA LEU A 266 21.95 -2.75 5.45
C LEU A 266 20.99 -2.96 6.62
N GLY A 267 21.00 -4.14 7.24
CA GLY A 267 20.21 -4.41 8.44
C GLY A 267 20.56 -3.44 9.58
N ALA A 268 21.86 -3.24 9.86
CA ALA A 268 22.32 -2.33 10.89
C ALA A 268 21.91 -0.87 10.60
N GLU A 269 22.09 -0.41 9.36
CA GLU A 269 21.75 0.94 8.95
C GLU A 269 20.23 1.19 9.06
N VAL A 270 19.38 0.23 8.66
CA VAL A 270 17.92 0.32 8.82
C VAL A 270 17.48 0.23 10.28
N GLY A 271 18.33 -0.30 11.16
CA GLY A 271 18.02 -0.55 12.58
C GLY A 271 17.17 -1.80 12.76
N ALA A 272 17.37 -2.82 11.92
CA ALA A 272 16.81 -4.14 12.10
C ALA A 272 17.65 -4.94 13.09
N ASP A 273 16.97 -5.73 13.92
CA ASP A 273 17.60 -6.66 14.87
C ASP A 273 18.04 -7.95 14.16
N VAL A 274 17.45 -8.27 13.01
CA VAL A 274 17.74 -9.49 12.23
C VAL A 274 17.42 -9.28 10.76
N VAL A 275 18.22 -9.89 9.89
CA VAL A 275 18.00 -9.91 8.44
C VAL A 275 17.64 -11.32 8.01
N ILE A 276 16.44 -11.51 7.46
CA ILE A 276 15.98 -12.78 6.91
C ILE A 276 16.07 -12.72 5.39
N VAL A 277 16.71 -13.71 4.76
CA VAL A 277 16.93 -13.79 3.32
C VAL A 277 16.28 -15.04 2.75
N ASP A 278 15.32 -14.88 1.84
CA ASP A 278 14.69 -15.98 1.10
C ASP A 278 15.48 -16.27 -0.18
N LEU A 279 16.33 -17.30 -0.16
CA LEU A 279 17.25 -17.61 -1.27
C LEU A 279 16.62 -18.51 -2.31
N ARG A 280 16.96 -18.31 -3.58
CA ARG A 280 16.60 -19.23 -4.67
C ARG A 280 16.94 -20.70 -4.38
N SER A 281 16.09 -21.62 -4.86
CA SER A 281 16.30 -23.06 -4.69
C SER A 281 17.41 -23.57 -5.60
N GLY A 282 18.13 -24.60 -5.16
CA GLY A 282 19.26 -25.16 -5.89
C GLY A 282 20.58 -24.43 -5.56
N MET A 283 21.56 -24.49 -6.45
CA MET A 283 22.91 -23.95 -6.25
C MET A 283 23.21 -22.81 -7.25
N SER A 284 22.46 -21.71 -7.14
CA SER A 284 22.83 -20.46 -7.83
C SER A 284 24.03 -19.78 -7.15
N GLU A 285 24.74 -18.87 -7.84
CA GLU A 285 25.86 -18.13 -7.24
C GLU A 285 25.41 -17.34 -6.00
N LEU A 286 24.23 -16.70 -6.08
CA LEU A 286 23.63 -15.98 -4.96
C LEU A 286 23.36 -16.89 -3.76
N ALA A 287 22.77 -18.06 -3.99
CA ALA A 287 22.49 -19.00 -2.90
C ALA A 287 23.79 -19.53 -2.29
N ALA A 288 24.77 -19.88 -3.15
CA ALA A 288 26.08 -20.35 -2.75
C ALA A 288 26.83 -19.32 -1.90
N GLY A 289 26.81 -18.04 -2.28
CA GLY A 289 27.48 -16.97 -1.55
C GLY A 289 27.03 -16.80 -0.10
N LEU A 290 25.76 -17.08 0.22
CA LEU A 290 25.26 -17.03 1.60
C LEU A 290 25.39 -18.36 2.34
N ILE A 291 25.07 -19.51 1.71
CA ILE A 291 25.10 -20.81 2.43
C ILE A 291 26.51 -21.34 2.68
N LEU A 292 27.51 -20.85 1.93
CA LEU A 292 28.93 -21.16 2.11
C LEU A 292 29.64 -20.13 3.01
N ASP A 293 28.93 -19.15 3.55
CA ASP A 293 29.46 -18.26 4.59
C ASP A 293 29.13 -18.87 5.97
N PRO A 294 30.14 -19.29 6.75
CA PRO A 294 29.91 -19.89 8.07
C PRO A 294 29.27 -18.92 9.07
N ARG A 295 29.31 -17.60 8.82
CA ARG A 295 28.76 -16.55 9.70
C ARG A 295 27.24 -16.39 9.56
N VAL A 296 26.61 -17.08 8.62
CA VAL A 296 25.17 -17.00 8.34
C VAL A 296 24.41 -18.10 9.07
N HIS A 297 23.29 -17.76 9.71
CA HIS A 297 22.34 -18.74 10.24
C HIS A 297 21.61 -19.41 9.07
N ARG A 298 22.03 -20.65 8.76
CA ARG A 298 21.57 -21.38 7.57
C ARG A 298 20.37 -22.27 7.94
N ILE A 299 19.22 -21.97 7.37
CA ILE A 299 17.99 -22.76 7.54
C ILE A 299 17.70 -23.52 6.26
N PHE A 300 17.84 -24.84 6.30
CA PHE A 300 17.54 -25.72 5.17
C PHE A 300 16.10 -26.23 5.27
N VAL A 301 15.32 -26.03 4.21
CA VAL A 301 13.92 -26.47 4.14
C VAL A 301 13.79 -27.64 3.16
N THR A 302 13.18 -28.73 3.62
CA THR A 302 12.94 -29.93 2.81
C THR A 302 11.54 -30.48 3.06
N THR A 303 11.08 -31.40 2.20
CA THR A 303 9.87 -32.19 2.40
C THR A 303 10.21 -33.67 2.46
N LEU A 304 9.23 -34.52 2.74
CA LEU A 304 9.38 -35.98 2.72
C LEU A 304 9.54 -36.58 1.29
N SER A 305 9.69 -35.74 0.25
CA SER A 305 9.93 -36.23 -1.11
C SER A 305 11.38 -36.71 -1.28
N GLY A 306 11.57 -37.90 -1.87
CA GLY A 306 12.91 -38.49 -2.01
C GLY A 306 13.92 -37.60 -2.76
N GLN A 307 13.46 -36.82 -3.75
CA GLN A 307 14.31 -35.85 -4.45
C GLN A 307 14.72 -34.67 -3.55
N ALA A 308 13.80 -34.14 -2.72
CA ALA A 308 14.13 -33.06 -1.79
C ALA A 308 15.12 -33.53 -0.72
N ILE A 309 14.90 -34.74 -0.18
CA ILE A 309 15.78 -35.35 0.82
C ILE A 309 17.19 -35.55 0.24
N SER A 310 17.33 -36.30 -0.86
CA SER A 310 18.65 -36.60 -1.45
C SER A 310 19.40 -35.33 -1.89
N GLY A 311 18.68 -34.32 -2.37
CA GLY A 311 19.27 -33.03 -2.72
C GLY A 311 19.73 -32.23 -1.51
N THR A 312 18.94 -32.22 -0.43
CA THR A 312 19.29 -31.55 0.83
C THR A 312 20.49 -32.25 1.48
N GLU A 313 20.53 -33.59 1.46
CA GLU A 313 21.65 -34.39 1.94
C GLU A 313 22.98 -33.97 1.27
N LYS A 314 23.00 -33.90 -0.07
CA LYS A 314 24.17 -33.46 -0.83
C LYS A 314 24.55 -32.01 -0.54
N THR A 315 23.56 -31.15 -0.29
CA THR A 315 23.78 -29.75 0.07
C THR A 315 24.45 -29.65 1.44
N LEU A 316 23.94 -30.37 2.44
CA LEU A 316 24.52 -30.43 3.79
C LEU A 316 25.96 -30.96 3.76
N GLN A 317 26.23 -32.01 2.99
CA GLN A 317 27.59 -32.54 2.79
C GLN A 317 28.53 -31.51 2.15
N LEU A 318 28.05 -30.78 1.13
CA LEU A 318 28.85 -29.73 0.48
C LEU A 318 29.19 -28.61 1.45
N VAL A 319 28.20 -28.12 2.20
CA VAL A 319 28.38 -27.02 3.17
C VAL A 319 29.27 -27.49 4.33
N GLY A 320 29.08 -28.70 4.85
CA GLY A 320 29.94 -29.27 5.90
C GLY A 320 31.41 -29.42 5.47
N ASN A 321 31.66 -29.68 4.19
CA ASN A 321 33.02 -29.78 3.65
C ASN A 321 33.68 -28.42 3.41
N ARG A 322 32.92 -27.39 3.02
CA ARG A 322 33.47 -26.11 2.55
C ARG A 322 33.34 -24.97 3.55
N ALA A 323 32.30 -24.98 4.38
CA ALA A 323 31.95 -23.91 5.31
C ALA A 323 31.38 -24.45 6.64
N PRO A 324 32.12 -25.31 7.36
CA PRO A 324 31.67 -25.83 8.65
C PRO A 324 31.61 -24.71 9.71
N SER A 325 30.62 -24.75 10.61
CA SER A 325 30.57 -23.89 11.81
C SER A 325 31.56 -24.43 12.84
N ARG A 326 32.78 -23.89 12.89
CA ARG A 326 33.85 -24.43 13.75
C ARG A 326 34.24 -23.50 14.89
N LYS A 327 33.99 -22.20 14.76
CA LYS A 327 34.22 -21.25 15.85
C LYS A 327 33.05 -21.34 16.82
N ASP A 328 33.31 -21.15 18.11
CA ASP A 328 32.26 -21.17 19.16
C ASP A 328 31.15 -20.12 18.91
N GLU A 329 31.47 -19.09 18.13
CA GLU A 329 30.58 -18.00 17.74
C GLU A 329 29.91 -18.20 16.37
N ASP A 330 30.29 -19.24 15.61
CA ASP A 330 29.66 -19.53 14.32
C ASP A 330 28.24 -20.08 14.54
N PRO A 331 27.23 -19.56 13.84
CA PRO A 331 25.86 -20.04 13.99
C PRO A 331 25.72 -21.51 13.55
N LEU A 332 25.05 -22.29 14.39
CA LEU A 332 24.61 -23.62 14.00
C LEU A 332 23.49 -23.51 12.95
N PRO A 333 23.47 -24.38 11.93
CA PRO A 333 22.37 -24.43 10.98
C PRO A 333 21.08 -24.92 11.65
N ALA A 334 19.97 -24.91 10.91
CA ALA A 334 18.74 -25.59 11.29
C ALA A 334 18.11 -26.29 10.09
N LEU A 335 17.31 -27.32 10.35
CA LEU A 335 16.57 -28.06 9.33
C LEU A 335 15.08 -27.97 9.60
N ILE A 336 14.31 -27.65 8.55
CA ILE A 336 12.86 -27.70 8.57
C ILE A 336 12.39 -28.83 7.67
N ILE A 337 11.72 -29.81 8.26
CA ILE A 337 10.97 -30.85 7.53
C ILE A 337 9.52 -30.39 7.43
N ALA A 338 9.18 -29.88 6.25
CA ALA A 338 7.90 -29.27 5.97
C ALA A 338 6.89 -30.24 5.35
N GLN A 339 5.62 -29.85 5.39
CA GLN A 339 4.49 -30.58 4.77
C GLN A 339 4.33 -31.99 5.35
N VAL A 340 4.54 -32.12 6.67
CA VAL A 340 4.42 -33.40 7.36
C VAL A 340 2.94 -33.83 7.40
N PRO A 341 2.60 -35.04 6.92
CA PRO A 341 1.25 -35.58 7.00
C PRO A 341 0.79 -35.74 8.45
N PRO A 342 -0.55 -35.78 8.69
CA PRO A 342 -1.08 -36.05 10.02
C PRO A 342 -0.56 -37.37 10.62
N GLU A 343 -0.52 -37.43 11.95
CA GLU A 343 -0.19 -38.65 12.67
C GLU A 343 -1.17 -39.80 12.38
N PRO A 344 -0.72 -41.07 12.46
CA PRO A 344 0.62 -41.53 12.86
C PRO A 344 1.64 -41.59 11.71
N LEU A 345 1.18 -41.46 10.46
CA LEU A 345 2.01 -41.63 9.25
C LEU A 345 3.19 -40.65 9.20
N GLY A 346 2.97 -39.39 9.57
CA GLY A 346 4.02 -38.37 9.62
C GLY A 346 5.16 -38.74 10.56
N SER A 347 4.85 -39.24 11.77
CA SER A 347 5.85 -39.52 12.81
C SER A 347 6.87 -40.59 12.43
N THR A 348 6.46 -41.61 11.67
CA THR A 348 7.37 -42.68 11.21
C THR A 348 8.27 -42.17 10.09
N LEU A 349 7.68 -41.49 9.09
CA LEU A 349 8.43 -41.00 7.92
C LEU A 349 9.44 -39.92 8.29
N VAL A 350 9.09 -39.03 9.23
CA VAL A 350 9.98 -37.96 9.68
C VAL A 350 11.22 -38.53 10.35
N LYS A 351 11.09 -39.56 11.20
CA LYS A 351 12.23 -40.14 11.94
C LYS A 351 13.32 -40.68 11.01
N ASP A 352 12.94 -41.41 9.97
CA ASP A 352 13.92 -41.97 9.02
C ASP A 352 14.66 -40.86 8.27
N VAL A 353 13.93 -39.82 7.86
CA VAL A 353 14.48 -38.66 7.14
C VAL A 353 15.36 -37.81 8.05
N GLU A 354 14.96 -37.61 9.30
CA GLU A 354 15.72 -36.88 10.32
C GLU A 354 17.09 -37.54 10.54
N ILE A 355 17.13 -38.86 10.73
CA ILE A 355 18.39 -39.62 10.90
C ILE A 355 19.30 -39.43 9.68
N GLN A 356 18.77 -39.60 8.47
CA GLN A 356 19.53 -39.45 7.23
C GLN A 356 20.15 -38.05 7.09
N LEU A 357 19.38 -37.01 7.38
CA LEU A 357 19.84 -35.62 7.23
C LEU A 357 20.80 -35.19 8.34
N LEU A 358 20.61 -35.68 9.57
CA LEU A 358 21.55 -35.46 10.66
C LEU A 358 22.91 -36.13 10.38
N GLU A 359 22.92 -37.33 9.80
CA GLU A 359 24.15 -38.00 9.38
C GLU A 359 24.91 -37.17 8.32
N ALA A 360 24.19 -36.62 7.34
CA ALA A 360 24.76 -35.74 6.33
C ALA A 360 25.28 -34.40 6.91
N ALA A 361 24.65 -33.89 7.96
CA ALA A 361 25.06 -32.67 8.66
C ALA A 361 26.19 -32.89 9.69
N ARG A 362 26.69 -34.12 9.88
CA ARG A 362 27.70 -34.42 10.92
C ARG A 362 28.96 -33.56 10.80
N LEU A 363 29.47 -33.36 9.58
CA LEU A 363 30.66 -32.52 9.34
C LEU A 363 30.41 -31.03 9.59
N LEU A 364 29.16 -30.62 9.59
CA LEU A 364 28.70 -29.24 9.78
C LEU A 364 28.50 -28.92 11.27
N LEU A 365 28.06 -29.91 12.06
CA LEU A 365 27.68 -29.78 13.48
C LEU A 365 28.83 -30.10 14.47
N GLY A 366 29.88 -30.81 14.05
CA GLY A 366 30.96 -31.23 14.94
C GLY A 366 30.59 -32.41 15.86
N GLU A 367 31.34 -32.62 16.94
CA GLU A 367 31.06 -33.66 17.97
C GLU A 367 29.97 -33.20 18.98
N ALA A 368 28.85 -32.67 18.51
CA ALA A 368 27.72 -32.30 19.37
C ALA A 368 27.00 -33.54 19.93
N GLU A 369 26.47 -33.47 21.16
CA GLU A 369 25.73 -34.58 21.78
C GLU A 369 24.45 -34.94 20.97
N GLU A 370 24.01 -36.21 21.01
CA GLU A 370 22.78 -36.69 20.35
C GLU A 370 21.51 -35.90 20.75
N VAL A 371 21.53 -35.25 21.93
CA VAL A 371 20.41 -34.45 22.45
C VAL A 371 20.37 -33.03 21.85
N GLU A 372 21.53 -32.42 21.62
CA GLU A 372 21.64 -31.08 20.99
C GLU A 372 21.34 -31.14 19.49
N SER A 373 21.75 -32.22 18.84
CA SER A 373 21.49 -32.47 17.41
C SER A 373 20.00 -32.72 17.09
N ARG A 374 19.18 -33.26 18.00
CA ARG A 374 17.72 -33.37 17.81
C ARG A 374 16.99 -32.04 17.91
N GLN A 375 17.57 -31.05 18.58
CA GLN A 375 17.00 -29.70 18.61
C GLN A 375 17.15 -29.00 17.25
N PHE A 376 18.07 -29.44 16.38
CA PHE A 376 18.32 -28.90 15.04
C PHE A 376 17.12 -28.96 14.07
N VAL A 377 16.14 -29.84 14.34
CA VAL A 377 15.08 -30.18 13.39
C VAL A 377 13.73 -29.66 13.85
N VAL A 378 13.11 -28.84 13.02
CA VAL A 378 11.72 -28.37 13.19
C VAL A 378 10.84 -29.08 12.18
N THR A 379 9.68 -29.54 12.62
CA THR A 379 8.69 -30.17 11.75
C THR A 379 7.48 -29.26 11.62
N THR A 380 6.93 -29.13 10.42
CA THR A 380 5.73 -28.33 10.19
C THR A 380 4.64 -29.12 9.48
N PRO A 381 3.37 -28.98 9.90
CA PRO A 381 2.27 -29.79 9.36
C PRO A 381 1.96 -29.40 7.92
N PHE A 382 1.40 -30.34 7.16
CA PHE A 382 0.76 -30.04 5.90
C PHE A 382 -0.56 -29.29 6.14
N ALA A 383 -0.69 -28.11 5.54
CA ALA A 383 -1.91 -27.30 5.59
C ALA A 383 -2.40 -26.96 4.17
N GLU A 384 -3.58 -27.44 3.80
CA GLU A 384 -4.19 -27.17 2.48
C GLU A 384 -4.34 -25.67 2.20
N SER A 385 -4.62 -24.88 3.23
CA SER A 385 -4.77 -23.43 3.14
C SER A 385 -3.48 -22.68 2.70
N LEU A 386 -2.32 -23.34 2.79
CA LEU A 386 -1.01 -22.79 2.42
C LEU A 386 -0.53 -23.24 1.02
N LEU A 387 -1.29 -24.12 0.33
CA LEU A 387 -0.94 -24.54 -1.04
C LEU A 387 -0.94 -23.38 -2.04
N ALA A 388 -1.81 -22.39 -1.82
CA ALA A 388 -1.91 -21.19 -2.63
C ALA A 388 -1.89 -19.98 -1.70
N LEU A 389 -0.73 -19.34 -1.58
CA LEU A 389 -0.60 -18.08 -0.85
C LEU A 389 -1.31 -16.96 -1.62
N PRO A 390 -2.17 -16.17 -0.97
CA PRO A 390 -2.79 -15.00 -1.59
C PRO A 390 -1.75 -13.89 -1.80
N SER A 391 -1.98 -12.99 -2.75
CA SER A 391 -1.17 -11.76 -2.92
C SER A 391 -1.50 -10.67 -1.88
N SER A 392 -1.97 -11.07 -0.71
CA SER A 392 -2.23 -10.20 0.44
C SER A 392 -1.43 -10.67 1.63
N TRP A 393 -0.64 -9.74 2.16
CA TRP A 393 0.14 -9.91 3.37
C TRP A 393 -0.75 -10.31 4.56
N GLU A 394 -1.83 -9.59 4.80
CA GLU A 394 -2.72 -9.80 5.95
C GLU A 394 -3.36 -11.19 5.92
N GLU A 395 -3.87 -11.60 4.76
CA GLU A 395 -4.46 -12.92 4.60
C GLU A 395 -3.41 -14.03 4.77
N THR A 396 -2.20 -13.80 4.28
CA THR A 396 -1.07 -14.72 4.44
C THR A 396 -0.71 -14.91 5.91
N VAL A 397 -0.56 -13.82 6.68
CA VAL A 397 -0.29 -13.88 8.13
C VAL A 397 -1.35 -14.69 8.87
N VAL A 398 -2.64 -14.42 8.60
CA VAL A 398 -3.75 -15.15 9.23
C VAL A 398 -3.70 -16.64 8.90
N ARG A 399 -3.38 -17.01 7.66
CA ARG A 399 -3.25 -18.42 7.26
C ARG A 399 -2.05 -19.10 7.92
N LEU A 400 -0.90 -18.42 8.01
CA LEU A 400 0.31 -18.93 8.68
C LEU A 400 0.07 -19.21 10.16
N GLN A 401 -0.60 -18.29 10.86
CA GLN A 401 -0.96 -18.44 12.27
C GLN A 401 -1.94 -19.60 12.48
N LYS A 402 -3.01 -19.67 11.68
CA LYS A 402 -4.02 -20.75 11.77
C LYS A 402 -3.46 -22.13 11.45
N ALA A 403 -2.49 -22.20 10.56
CA ALA A 403 -1.81 -23.45 10.19
C ALA A 403 -0.77 -23.89 11.24
N GLY A 404 -0.51 -23.10 12.27
CA GLY A 404 0.48 -23.41 13.32
C GLY A 404 1.94 -23.29 12.88
N ILE A 405 2.21 -22.72 11.70
CA ILE A 405 3.59 -22.62 11.16
C ILE A 405 4.40 -21.61 11.98
N VAL A 406 3.79 -20.47 12.35
CA VAL A 406 4.44 -19.44 13.18
C VAL A 406 4.86 -20.01 14.54
N GLU A 407 4.01 -20.86 15.14
CA GLU A 407 4.31 -21.49 16.41
C GLU A 407 5.43 -22.52 16.29
N ALA A 408 5.41 -23.34 15.24
CA ALA A 408 6.42 -24.37 15.03
C ALA A 408 7.84 -23.78 14.87
N VAL A 409 7.97 -22.65 14.17
CA VAL A 409 9.26 -21.98 13.96
C VAL A 409 9.69 -21.10 15.14
N ARG A 410 8.85 -20.91 16.17
CA ARG A 410 9.20 -20.09 17.35
C ARG A 410 10.45 -20.60 18.06
N SER A 411 10.65 -21.91 18.11
CA SER A 411 11.87 -22.55 18.65
C SER A 411 13.17 -22.11 17.95
N LEU A 412 13.09 -21.57 16.74
CA LEU A 412 14.24 -21.01 16.02
C LEU A 412 14.56 -19.58 16.46
N VAL A 413 13.59 -18.83 17.00
CA VAL A 413 13.78 -17.45 17.47
C VAL A 413 14.69 -17.42 18.71
N GLU A 414 14.49 -18.36 19.64
CA GLU A 414 15.31 -18.51 20.86
C GLU A 414 16.81 -18.74 20.58
N ARG A 415 17.16 -19.13 19.35
CA ARG A 415 18.54 -19.44 18.92
C ARG A 415 19.23 -18.28 18.24
N LEU A 416 18.51 -17.20 17.98
CA LEU A 416 19.06 -16.00 17.38
C LEU A 416 19.44 -15.04 18.51
N PRO A 417 20.58 -14.34 18.43
CA PRO A 417 20.98 -13.40 19.47
C PRO A 417 19.94 -12.27 19.56
N GLY A 418 19.15 -12.28 20.63
CA GLY A 418 18.07 -11.32 20.88
C GLY A 418 18.26 -10.56 22.20
N LYS A 419 17.94 -9.26 22.20
CA LYS A 419 17.79 -8.46 23.43
C LYS A 419 16.42 -8.75 24.04
N GLU A 420 16.39 -9.15 25.30
CA GLU A 420 15.16 -9.29 26.08
C GLU A 420 14.64 -7.92 26.53
N GLU A 421 13.45 -7.51 26.07
CA GLU A 421 12.63 -6.52 26.76
C GLU A 421 11.15 -6.96 26.76
N ASN A 422 10.72 -7.52 27.89
CA ASN A 422 9.32 -7.76 28.23
C ASN A 422 8.64 -6.46 28.66
N PRO A 423 7.36 -6.23 28.28
CA PRO A 423 6.53 -5.34 29.08
C PRO A 423 5.17 -5.95 29.46
N GLU A 424 4.83 -5.66 30.71
CA GLU A 424 3.61 -5.97 31.43
C GLU A 424 2.38 -5.22 30.88
N ILE A 425 1.21 -5.84 31.03
CA ILE A 425 -0.10 -5.25 30.71
C ILE A 425 -0.76 -4.81 32.03
N PRO A 426 -1.12 -3.53 32.23
CA PRO A 426 -1.92 -3.11 33.37
C PRO A 426 -3.42 -3.23 33.05
N GLY A 427 -4.15 -3.96 33.90
CA GLY A 427 -5.60 -3.93 33.94
C GLY A 427 -6.08 -3.05 35.10
N GLU A 428 -7.04 -2.15 34.86
CA GLU A 428 -7.76 -1.46 35.93
C GLU A 428 -9.24 -1.21 35.64
N ALA A 429 -9.95 -0.99 36.75
CA ALA A 429 -11.36 -1.22 37.06
C ALA A 429 -12.40 -0.29 36.39
N ILE A 430 -13.63 -0.81 36.30
CA ILE A 430 -14.82 -0.15 35.72
C ILE A 430 -15.60 0.59 36.82
N GLN A 431 -15.99 1.84 36.53
CA GLN A 431 -17.02 2.58 37.27
C GLN A 431 -18.41 2.37 36.63
N ASN A 432 -19.40 2.05 37.45
CA ASN A 432 -20.78 1.79 37.04
C ASN A 432 -21.57 3.09 36.77
N SER A 433 -21.89 3.36 35.49
CA SER A 433 -22.88 4.38 35.09
C SER A 433 -24.26 3.75 34.81
N SER A 434 -25.36 4.48 35.03
CA SER A 434 -26.72 4.00 34.73
C SER A 434 -26.99 3.85 33.23
N LEU A 435 -27.80 2.85 32.87
CA LEU A 435 -28.05 2.45 31.47
C LEU A 435 -28.80 3.53 30.65
N ALA A 436 -29.67 4.31 31.28
CA ALA A 436 -30.33 5.45 30.65
C ALA A 436 -29.32 6.56 30.27
N ALA A 437 -28.37 6.85 31.15
CA ALA A 437 -27.32 7.85 30.87
C ALA A 437 -26.40 7.41 29.72
N GLN A 438 -26.10 6.11 29.61
CA GLN A 438 -25.33 5.56 28.49
C GLN A 438 -26.05 5.73 27.14
N ARG A 439 -27.38 5.52 27.12
CA ARG A 439 -28.21 5.72 25.91
C ARG A 439 -28.27 7.20 25.49
N GLU A 440 -28.39 8.12 26.45
CA GLU A 440 -28.40 9.56 26.18
C GLU A 440 -27.05 10.06 25.64
N LYS A 441 -25.94 9.62 26.24
CA LYS A 441 -24.58 9.93 25.74
C LYS A 441 -24.38 9.48 24.30
N LEU A 442 -24.78 8.23 23.97
CA LEU A 442 -24.68 7.71 22.60
C LEU A 442 -25.57 8.51 21.64
N ARG A 443 -26.80 8.85 22.04
CA ARG A 443 -27.74 9.65 21.23
C ARG A 443 -27.13 11.00 20.86
N ASP A 444 -26.61 11.73 21.84
CA ASP A 444 -26.14 13.10 21.66
C ASP A 444 -24.85 13.16 20.86
N LEU A 445 -23.90 12.25 21.15
CA LEU A 445 -22.67 12.13 20.36
C LEU A 445 -22.99 11.75 18.91
N ALA A 446 -23.78 10.70 18.68
CA ALA A 446 -24.15 10.28 17.32
C ALA A 446 -24.86 11.40 16.56
N LYS A 447 -25.72 12.21 17.21
CA LYS A 447 -26.36 13.38 16.58
C LYS A 447 -25.33 14.39 16.06
N GLN A 448 -24.33 14.73 16.87
CA GLN A 448 -23.27 15.65 16.47
C GLN A 448 -22.47 15.11 15.28
N MET A 449 -22.28 13.79 15.22
CA MET A 449 -21.55 13.12 14.15
C MET A 449 -22.32 12.96 12.84
N VAL A 450 -23.66 12.83 12.86
CA VAL A 450 -24.49 12.84 11.62
C VAL A 450 -24.30 14.14 10.85
N TYR A 451 -24.25 15.26 11.58
CA TYR A 451 -24.07 16.60 11.03
C TYR A 451 -22.59 17.04 11.06
N ALA A 452 -21.62 16.13 11.13
CA ALA A 452 -20.19 16.48 11.25
C ALA A 452 -19.66 17.33 10.07
N GLU A 453 -20.39 17.47 8.97
CA GLU A 453 -20.13 18.48 7.93
C GLU A 453 -20.25 19.93 8.45
N THR A 454 -21.01 20.11 9.53
CA THR A 454 -21.32 21.38 10.20
C THR A 454 -20.77 21.50 11.62
N THR A 455 -20.53 20.40 12.34
CA THR A 455 -20.07 20.44 13.75
C THR A 455 -18.55 20.39 13.90
N GLU A 456 -18.03 21.09 14.91
CA GLU A 456 -16.61 21.12 15.30
C GLU A 456 -16.36 20.13 16.44
N THR A 457 -16.07 18.87 16.13
CA THR A 457 -15.51 17.94 17.13
C THR A 457 -13.99 17.92 16.98
N GLU A 458 -13.27 18.04 18.10
CA GLU A 458 -11.80 17.92 18.15
C GLU A 458 -11.36 16.45 17.96
N ASP A 459 -12.18 15.50 18.42
CA ASP A 459 -11.89 14.07 18.35
C ASP A 459 -11.91 13.52 16.91
N PHE A 460 -10.82 12.86 16.53
CA PHE A 460 -10.56 12.33 15.20
C PHE A 460 -10.68 10.80 15.19
N PHE A 461 -11.66 10.27 14.43
CA PHE A 461 -11.68 8.84 14.15
C PHE A 461 -10.62 8.50 13.11
N ALA A 462 -9.49 7.97 13.57
CA ALA A 462 -8.47 7.38 12.72
C ALA A 462 -8.95 6.01 12.23
N THR A 463 -9.58 5.96 11.05
CA THR A 463 -9.85 4.66 10.39
C THR A 463 -8.53 3.95 10.10
N ILE A 464 -8.56 2.63 9.87
CA ILE A 464 -7.35 1.89 9.46
C ILE A 464 -6.72 2.52 8.21
N ILE A 465 -7.55 3.05 7.31
CA ILE A 465 -7.11 3.69 6.06
C ILE A 465 -6.32 4.97 6.36
N LEU A 466 -6.78 5.79 7.31
CA LEU A 466 -6.07 7.01 7.71
C LEU A 466 -4.79 6.68 8.48
N LYS A 467 -4.82 5.67 9.34
CA LYS A 467 -3.63 5.17 10.04
C LYS A 467 -2.59 4.64 9.06
N ARG A 468 -3.02 3.88 8.04
CA ARG A 468 -2.16 3.39 6.94
C ARG A 468 -1.59 4.54 6.12
N LEU A 469 -2.43 5.48 5.69
CA LEU A 469 -2.00 6.67 4.97
C LEU A 469 -0.94 7.45 5.78
N ALA A 470 -1.18 7.66 7.08
CA ALA A 470 -0.24 8.35 7.95
C ALA A 470 1.05 7.56 8.20
N ALA A 471 0.98 6.23 8.33
CA ALA A 471 2.14 5.36 8.53
C ALA A 471 3.03 5.29 7.28
N ASP A 472 2.43 5.09 6.10
CA ASP A 472 3.13 4.95 4.81
C ASP A 472 3.79 6.26 4.35
N PHE A 473 3.32 7.39 4.87
CA PHE A 473 3.85 8.73 4.63
C PHE A 473 4.40 9.37 5.92
N SER A 474 4.93 8.56 6.83
CA SER A 474 5.51 9.02 8.10
C SER A 474 6.84 9.75 7.93
N ARG A 475 7.61 9.39 6.89
CA ARG A 475 8.95 9.94 6.60
C ARG A 475 9.11 10.47 5.16
N ARG A 476 8.12 10.28 4.28
CA ARG A 476 8.17 10.69 2.87
C ARG A 476 6.95 11.50 2.47
N MET A 477 7.10 12.40 1.49
CA MET A 477 6.01 13.25 1.04
C MET A 477 4.83 12.42 0.50
N PRO A 478 3.59 12.74 0.91
CA PRO A 478 2.41 12.06 0.41
C PRO A 478 2.15 12.43 -1.04
N ILE A 479 2.18 11.44 -1.93
CA ILE A 479 1.66 11.53 -3.31
C ILE A 479 0.62 10.42 -3.43
N ALA A 480 -0.65 10.78 -3.29
CA ALA A 480 -1.73 9.80 -3.24
C ALA A 480 -3.03 10.29 -3.88
N VAL A 481 -3.65 9.40 -4.66
CA VAL A 481 -5.01 9.57 -5.16
C VAL A 481 -5.96 8.75 -4.28
N ILE A 482 -6.74 9.42 -3.46
CA ILE A 482 -7.64 8.82 -2.49
C ILE A 482 -9.01 8.63 -3.14
N VAL A 483 -9.24 7.41 -3.63
CA VAL A 483 -10.48 7.04 -4.34
C VAL A 483 -11.55 6.60 -3.34
N GLY A 484 -12.75 7.15 -3.46
CA GLY A 484 -13.86 6.77 -2.58
C GLY A 484 -15.23 6.94 -3.23
N ALA A 485 -16.16 6.03 -2.92
CA ALA A 485 -17.56 6.16 -3.35
C ALA A 485 -18.23 7.41 -2.77
N LYS A 486 -19.45 7.72 -3.21
CA LYS A 486 -20.20 8.83 -2.66
C LYS A 486 -20.63 8.54 -1.21
N GLY A 487 -20.40 9.49 -0.30
CA GLY A 487 -20.61 9.26 1.14
C GLY A 487 -19.53 8.42 1.84
N SER A 488 -18.40 8.13 1.16
CA SER A 488 -17.27 7.38 1.75
C SER A 488 -16.47 8.17 2.79
N GLY A 489 -16.65 9.48 2.88
CA GLY A 489 -15.94 10.35 3.83
C GLY A 489 -14.79 11.18 3.24
N LYS A 490 -14.67 11.30 1.91
CA LYS A 490 -13.64 12.13 1.23
C LYS A 490 -13.50 13.54 1.80
N THR A 491 -14.57 14.34 1.75
CA THR A 491 -14.60 15.72 2.25
C THR A 491 -14.39 15.80 3.76
N TYR A 492 -14.82 14.78 4.52
CA TYR A 492 -14.51 14.68 5.94
C TYR A 492 -13.00 14.51 6.16
N THR A 493 -12.37 13.54 5.50
CA THR A 493 -10.92 13.29 5.58
C THR A 493 -10.11 14.51 5.16
N PHE A 494 -10.47 15.15 4.05
CA PHE A 494 -9.87 16.41 3.59
C PHE A 494 -9.89 17.46 4.71
N ARG A 495 -11.05 17.73 5.32
CA ARG A 495 -11.16 18.70 6.41
C ARG A 495 -10.33 18.33 7.62
N GLN A 496 -10.27 17.04 7.98
CA GLN A 496 -9.46 16.62 9.12
C GLN A 496 -7.97 16.87 8.86
N ILE A 497 -7.49 16.63 7.64
CA ILE A 497 -6.11 16.93 7.23
C ILE A 497 -5.85 18.44 7.25
N VAL A 498 -6.70 19.24 6.59
CA VAL A 498 -6.54 20.70 6.53
C VAL A 498 -6.56 21.34 7.92
N ARG A 499 -7.42 20.87 8.83
CA ARG A 499 -7.53 21.40 10.21
C ARG A 499 -6.26 21.27 11.03
N ARG A 500 -5.43 20.25 10.79
CA ARG A 500 -4.16 20.06 11.50
C ARG A 500 -3.07 21.00 11.00
N GLU A 501 -3.26 21.64 9.84
CA GLU A 501 -2.35 22.60 9.18
C GLU A 501 -0.97 22.00 8.78
N ASN A 502 -0.49 20.95 9.46
CA ASN A 502 0.77 20.27 9.24
C ASN A 502 0.57 18.73 9.26
N TRP A 503 1.26 18.04 8.37
CA TRP A 503 1.18 16.59 8.23
C TRP A 503 1.62 15.82 9.48
N GLN A 504 2.65 16.30 10.17
CA GLN A 504 3.16 15.65 11.37
C GLN A 504 2.08 15.55 12.46
N VAL A 505 1.30 16.62 12.62
CA VAL A 505 0.18 16.69 13.57
C VAL A 505 -0.93 15.75 13.14
N PHE A 506 -1.31 15.76 11.85
CA PHE A 506 -2.31 14.84 11.32
C PHE A 506 -1.92 13.37 11.52
N ALA A 507 -0.67 13.01 11.21
CA ALA A 507 -0.22 11.64 11.29
C ALA A 507 -0.12 11.12 12.74
N ARG A 508 0.25 11.98 13.71
CA ARG A 508 0.20 11.65 15.15
C ARG A 508 -1.23 11.43 15.63
N ASP A 509 -2.16 12.32 15.26
CA ASP A 509 -3.60 12.15 15.55
C ASP A 509 -4.17 10.88 14.92
N ALA A 510 -3.65 10.49 13.74
CA ALA A 510 -3.96 9.23 13.08
C ALA A 510 -3.29 7.99 13.67
N GLN A 511 -2.63 8.13 14.83
CA GLN A 511 -1.96 7.06 15.56
C GLN A 511 -0.82 6.39 14.76
N ALA A 512 -0.18 7.11 13.83
CA ALA A 512 1.06 6.66 13.22
C ALA A 512 2.21 6.80 14.22
N LYS A 513 3.07 5.77 14.27
CA LYS A 513 4.28 5.76 15.10
C LYS A 513 5.46 6.36 14.32
N GLU A 514 6.41 6.97 15.03
CA GLU A 514 7.67 7.47 14.47
C GLU A 514 7.54 8.47 13.29
N VAL A 515 6.54 9.37 13.34
CA VAL A 515 6.34 10.40 12.31
C VAL A 515 7.45 11.45 12.37
N GLN A 516 8.21 11.58 11.29
CA GLN A 516 9.29 12.55 11.14
C GLN A 516 8.98 13.63 10.10
N LEU A 517 8.05 13.38 9.18
CA LEU A 517 7.71 14.33 8.13
C LEU A 517 6.98 15.56 8.70
N GLU A 518 7.64 16.72 8.64
CA GLU A 518 7.07 18.01 8.99
C GLU A 518 6.85 18.85 7.73
N ALA A 519 5.62 18.85 7.23
CA ALA A 519 5.26 19.59 6.03
C ALA A 519 3.92 20.33 6.22
N PRO A 520 3.86 21.65 5.94
CA PRO A 520 2.61 22.40 5.94
C PRO A 520 1.68 21.92 4.82
N ILE A 521 0.38 21.95 5.13
CA ILE A 521 -0.70 21.56 4.23
C ILE A 521 -1.27 22.83 3.59
N CYS A 522 -1.36 22.85 2.26
CA CYS A 522 -1.98 23.92 1.49
C CYS A 522 -3.19 23.37 0.71
N PRO A 523 -4.43 23.64 1.14
CA PRO A 523 -5.61 23.26 0.38
C PRO A 523 -5.75 24.13 -0.87
N ILE A 524 -5.87 23.53 -2.06
CA ILE A 524 -6.01 24.23 -3.35
C ILE A 524 -7.45 24.26 -3.84
N LEU A 525 -8.15 23.13 -3.75
CA LEU A 525 -9.57 23.01 -4.08
C LEU A 525 -10.33 22.33 -2.95
N GLU A 526 -11.58 22.72 -2.76
CA GLU A 526 -12.46 22.22 -1.73
C GLU A 526 -13.90 22.05 -2.25
N SER A 527 -14.72 21.18 -1.64
CA SER A 527 -16.11 21.01 -2.08
C SER A 527 -16.98 22.26 -1.87
N ASN A 528 -17.92 22.50 -2.78
CA ASN A 528 -18.94 23.55 -2.68
C ASN A 528 -19.84 23.41 -1.45
N ASN A 529 -20.07 22.17 -1.01
CA ASN A 529 -20.99 21.82 0.07
C ASN A 529 -20.41 22.04 1.47
N LEU A 530 -19.18 22.56 1.57
CA LEU A 530 -18.58 22.94 2.85
C LEU A 530 -19.36 24.07 3.53
N SER A 531 -19.48 23.97 4.86
CA SER A 531 -20.03 25.04 5.69
C SER A 531 -19.16 26.32 5.61
N ASN A 532 -19.76 27.49 5.88
CA ASN A 532 -19.04 28.76 5.83
C ASN A 532 -17.82 28.80 6.76
N ALA A 533 -17.95 28.23 7.97
CA ALA A 533 -16.84 28.10 8.91
C ALA A 533 -15.70 27.22 8.34
N ALA A 534 -16.04 26.10 7.68
CA ALA A 534 -15.05 25.24 7.04
C ALA A 534 -14.35 25.94 5.86
N LYS A 535 -15.07 26.71 5.05
CA LYS A 535 -14.48 27.51 3.95
C LYS A 535 -13.54 28.59 4.48
N GLN A 536 -13.91 29.27 5.56
CA GLN A 536 -13.05 30.24 6.23
C GLN A 536 -11.77 29.57 6.76
N LYS A 537 -11.87 28.38 7.35
CA LYS A 537 -10.71 27.63 7.83
C LYS A 537 -9.77 27.23 6.69
N VAL A 538 -10.30 26.78 5.55
CA VAL A 538 -9.51 26.47 4.34
C VAL A 538 -8.71 27.69 3.88
N GLN A 539 -9.34 28.87 3.82
CA GLN A 539 -8.67 30.12 3.45
C GLN A 539 -7.62 30.56 4.48
N GLU A 540 -7.92 30.41 5.78
CA GLU A 540 -6.99 30.71 6.87
C GLU A 540 -5.72 29.86 6.76
N VAL A 541 -5.87 28.55 6.56
CA VAL A 541 -4.75 27.62 6.42
C VAL A 541 -3.92 27.97 5.19
N ARG A 542 -4.55 28.28 4.04
CA ARG A 542 -3.85 28.73 2.83
C ARG A 542 -3.01 29.99 3.09
N ARG A 543 -3.54 30.99 3.82
CA ARG A 543 -2.78 32.21 4.18
C ARG A 543 -1.61 31.92 5.11
N LYS A 544 -1.83 31.09 6.14
CA LYS A 544 -0.76 30.69 7.07
C LYS A 544 0.37 29.97 6.35
N THR A 545 0.03 29.04 5.46
CA THR A 545 1.01 28.31 4.66
C THR A 545 1.78 29.24 3.73
N ALA A 546 1.10 30.17 3.03
CA ALA A 546 1.77 31.18 2.21
C ALA A 546 2.74 32.03 3.03
N ALA A 547 2.32 32.52 4.20
CA ALA A 547 3.16 33.31 5.09
C ALA A 547 4.38 32.51 5.60
N ALA A 548 4.21 31.24 5.99
CA ALA A 548 5.30 30.37 6.44
C ALA A 548 6.33 30.08 5.33
N LEU A 549 5.87 29.99 4.08
CA LEU A 549 6.73 29.76 2.93
C LEU A 549 7.38 31.06 2.42
N GLY A 550 6.88 32.24 2.81
CA GLY A 550 7.35 33.53 2.29
C GLY A 550 6.75 33.91 0.94
N PHE A 551 5.57 33.36 0.64
CA PHE A 551 4.82 33.59 -0.60
C PHE A 551 4.00 34.88 -0.53
N GLY A 552 3.52 35.32 -1.70
CA GLY A 552 2.73 36.53 -1.87
C GLY A 552 1.23 36.34 -1.55
N GLN A 553 0.40 37.12 -2.23
CA GLN A 553 -1.05 37.08 -2.01
C GLN A 553 -1.66 35.77 -2.54
N ILE A 554 -2.38 35.07 -1.68
CA ILE A 554 -3.14 33.87 -2.04
C ILE A 554 -4.31 34.21 -2.97
N GLN A 555 -4.76 33.22 -3.73
CA GLN A 555 -5.90 33.35 -4.63
C GLN A 555 -7.16 32.77 -4.02
N ASP A 556 -8.28 33.45 -4.29
CA ASP A 556 -9.60 32.96 -3.89
C ASP A 556 -9.97 31.71 -4.70
N SER A 557 -10.65 30.77 -4.06
CA SER A 557 -11.05 29.51 -4.69
C SER A 557 -11.99 29.72 -5.89
N SER A 558 -12.73 30.83 -5.96
CA SER A 558 -13.52 31.21 -7.15
C SER A 558 -12.64 31.46 -8.36
N ASN A 559 -11.57 32.25 -8.21
CA ASN A 559 -10.67 32.60 -9.29
C ASN A 559 -9.95 31.36 -9.83
N ILE A 560 -9.57 30.44 -8.95
CA ILE A 560 -8.98 29.15 -9.31
C ILE A 560 -9.95 28.32 -10.17
N ARG A 561 -11.22 28.22 -9.75
CA ARG A 561 -12.24 27.47 -10.48
C ARG A 561 -12.56 28.09 -11.83
N ASP A 562 -12.65 29.41 -11.90
CA ASP A 562 -12.94 30.13 -13.14
C ASP A 562 -11.80 29.94 -14.15
N TYR A 563 -10.55 30.01 -13.70
CA TYR A 563 -9.39 29.71 -14.54
C TYR A 563 -9.39 28.27 -15.07
N ILE A 564 -9.76 27.29 -14.25
CA ILE A 564 -9.87 25.89 -14.70
C ILE A 564 -10.99 25.75 -15.74
N ARG A 565 -12.17 26.36 -15.51
CA ARG A 565 -13.29 26.33 -16.45
C ARG A 565 -12.95 26.98 -17.78
N GLU A 566 -12.21 28.09 -17.76
CA GLU A 566 -11.70 28.74 -18.97
C GLU A 566 -10.71 27.83 -19.70
N SER A 567 -9.78 27.22 -18.97
CA SER A 567 -8.81 26.27 -19.52
C SER A 567 -9.47 25.04 -20.15
N CYS A 568 -10.60 24.56 -19.60
CA CYS A 568 -11.42 23.48 -20.19
C CYS A 568 -12.03 23.83 -21.55
N ARG A 569 -12.05 25.10 -21.95
CA ARG A 569 -12.50 25.51 -23.30
C ARG A 569 -11.39 25.33 -24.33
N GLU A 570 -10.14 25.41 -23.92
CA GLU A 570 -8.96 25.20 -24.76
C GLU A 570 -8.84 23.71 -25.17
N ASN A 571 -8.09 23.43 -26.24
CA ASN A 571 -7.85 22.06 -26.71
C ASN A 571 -6.44 21.61 -26.31
N LEU A 572 -6.22 21.45 -25.01
CA LEU A 572 -4.93 21.10 -24.44
C LEU A 572 -4.75 19.58 -24.39
N HIS A 573 -3.54 19.12 -24.68
CA HIS A 573 -3.17 17.72 -24.45
C HIS A 573 -2.80 17.47 -22.97
N VAL A 574 -2.58 16.20 -22.59
CA VAL A 574 -2.41 15.81 -21.18
C VAL A 574 -1.19 16.48 -20.53
N GLY A 575 -0.07 16.61 -21.25
CA GLY A 575 1.15 17.27 -20.76
C GLY A 575 1.01 18.77 -20.52
N GLU A 576 0.28 19.48 -21.39
CA GLU A 576 -0.12 20.88 -21.17
C GLU A 576 -1.00 21.03 -19.94
N TRP A 577 -1.95 20.11 -19.75
CA TRP A 577 -2.80 20.10 -18.55
C TRP A 577 -2.01 19.83 -17.28
N ARG A 578 -1.00 18.95 -17.31
CA ARG A 578 -0.09 18.73 -16.18
C ARG A 578 0.59 20.05 -15.79
N ASP A 579 1.17 20.75 -16.75
CA ASP A 579 1.85 22.04 -16.50
C ASP A 579 0.86 23.10 -15.99
N ARG A 580 -0.39 23.11 -16.52
CA ARG A 580 -1.47 23.97 -16.03
C ARG A 580 -1.86 23.67 -14.58
N TRP A 581 -1.94 22.40 -14.19
CA TRP A 581 -2.21 22.01 -12.80
C TRP A 581 -1.08 22.44 -11.86
N LEU A 582 0.17 22.28 -12.27
CA LEU A 582 1.34 22.78 -11.51
C LEU A 582 1.31 24.29 -11.34
N TYR A 583 0.94 25.03 -12.40
CA TYR A 583 0.70 26.46 -12.33
C TYR A 583 -0.42 26.80 -11.33
N ILE A 584 -1.58 26.13 -11.42
CA ILE A 584 -2.73 26.37 -10.53
C ILE A 584 -2.34 26.16 -9.06
N MET A 585 -1.57 25.11 -8.77
CA MET A 585 -1.10 24.82 -7.42
C MET A 585 -0.16 25.90 -6.90
N ALA A 586 0.81 26.35 -7.71
CA ALA A 586 1.72 27.43 -7.34
C ALA A 586 0.98 28.76 -7.14
N TRP A 587 0.12 29.13 -8.09
CA TRP A 587 -0.69 30.34 -8.05
C TRP A 587 -1.66 30.33 -6.87
N GLY A 588 -2.33 29.21 -6.62
CA GLY A 588 -3.23 29.02 -5.48
C GLY A 588 -2.51 29.12 -4.14
N ALA A 589 -1.27 28.64 -4.04
CA ALA A 589 -0.43 28.78 -2.85
C ALA A 589 0.07 30.22 -2.60
N GLY A 590 -0.09 31.12 -3.58
CA GLY A 590 0.42 32.50 -3.54
C GLY A 590 1.87 32.64 -3.98
N PHE A 591 2.46 31.62 -4.64
CA PHE A 591 3.82 31.71 -5.17
C PHE A 591 3.92 32.90 -6.15
N PRO A 592 4.93 33.78 -6.03
CA PRO A 592 5.01 34.99 -6.83
C PRO A 592 5.13 34.68 -8.32
N VAL A 593 4.13 35.12 -9.10
CA VAL A 593 4.02 34.87 -10.54
C VAL A 593 4.62 36.01 -11.39
N THR A 594 5.19 37.04 -10.75
CA THR A 594 5.35 38.38 -11.35
C THR A 594 6.72 38.73 -11.94
N GLU A 595 7.69 37.81 -12.02
CA GLU A 595 9.00 38.11 -12.66
C GLU A 595 9.42 37.13 -13.77
N ILE A 596 8.54 36.22 -14.19
CA ILE A 596 8.80 35.35 -15.35
C ILE A 596 8.18 36.03 -16.58
N SER A 597 9.05 36.65 -17.37
CA SER A 597 8.78 37.46 -18.56
C SER A 597 7.76 36.85 -19.52
N ALA A 598 7.14 37.71 -20.32
CA ALA A 598 6.19 37.42 -21.41
C ALA A 598 6.78 36.51 -22.51
N THR A 599 7.02 35.24 -22.19
CA THR A 599 7.43 34.19 -23.13
C THR A 599 6.33 33.15 -23.29
N GLU A 600 6.20 32.62 -24.51
CA GLU A 600 5.44 31.39 -24.79
C GLU A 600 5.91 30.30 -23.80
N ASN A 601 4.99 29.61 -23.12
CA ASN A 601 5.21 28.61 -22.04
C ASN A 601 5.25 29.11 -20.58
N ARG A 602 4.53 30.19 -20.22
CA ARG A 602 4.39 30.67 -18.82
C ARG A 602 4.03 29.57 -17.81
N ASP A 603 3.06 28.72 -18.12
CA ASP A 603 2.57 27.68 -17.18
C ASP A 603 3.64 26.63 -16.83
N ARG A 604 4.43 26.20 -17.83
CA ARG A 604 5.52 25.21 -17.67
C ARG A 604 6.61 25.69 -16.72
N HIS A 605 6.89 26.98 -16.69
CA HIS A 605 8.01 27.55 -15.92
C HIS A 605 7.68 27.74 -14.44
N ILE A 606 6.45 28.15 -14.11
CA ILE A 606 6.08 28.52 -12.74
C ILE A 606 5.97 27.30 -11.83
N GLY A 607 5.35 26.22 -12.31
CA GLY A 607 5.26 24.97 -11.56
C GLY A 607 6.63 24.40 -11.20
N ARG A 608 7.57 24.48 -12.15
CA ARG A 608 8.97 24.05 -11.96
C ARG A 608 9.73 25.00 -11.02
N ALA A 609 9.52 26.31 -11.15
CA ALA A 609 10.14 27.32 -10.30
C ALA A 609 9.74 27.16 -8.82
N LEU A 610 8.48 26.78 -8.53
CA LEU A 610 8.04 26.46 -7.18
C LEU A 610 8.87 25.32 -6.57
N ILE A 611 9.08 24.24 -7.32
CA ILE A 611 9.83 23.07 -6.84
C ILE A 611 11.29 23.43 -6.59
N GLN A 612 11.92 24.14 -7.52
CA GLN A 612 13.29 24.61 -7.35
C GLN A 612 13.42 25.51 -6.11
N HIS A 613 12.48 26.44 -5.92
CA HIS A 613 12.44 27.30 -4.73
C HIS A 613 12.33 26.50 -3.43
N LEU A 614 11.47 25.47 -3.40
CA LEU A 614 11.33 24.60 -2.22
C LEU A 614 12.62 23.81 -1.94
N LEU A 615 13.30 23.30 -2.98
CA LEU A 615 14.60 22.63 -2.84
C LEU A 615 15.68 23.56 -2.29
N ASP A 616 15.83 24.75 -2.90
CA ASP A 616 16.85 25.74 -2.51
C ASP A 616 16.67 26.22 -1.06
N GLN A 617 15.41 26.37 -0.64
CA GLN A 617 15.06 26.79 0.73
C GLN A 617 14.96 25.61 1.71
N LYS A 618 15.15 24.36 1.25
CA LYS A 618 14.95 23.11 2.02
C LYS A 618 13.58 23.06 2.72
N LYS A 619 12.54 23.56 2.04
CA LYS A 619 11.15 23.55 2.52
C LYS A 619 10.36 22.44 1.84
N GLN A 620 9.35 21.95 2.52
CA GLN A 620 8.40 20.96 1.99
C GLN A 620 6.99 21.52 2.00
N LEU A 621 6.12 21.01 1.12
CA LEU A 621 4.74 21.47 1.02
C LEU A 621 3.81 20.35 0.52
N ILE A 622 2.64 20.21 1.14
CA ILE A 622 1.62 19.23 0.72
C ILE A 622 0.40 19.95 0.17
N PHE A 623 0.03 19.67 -1.07
CA PHE A 623 -1.24 20.12 -1.63
C PHE A 623 -2.38 19.15 -1.32
N ALA A 624 -3.56 19.70 -1.01
CA ALA A 624 -4.78 18.92 -0.84
C ALA A 624 -5.87 19.43 -1.80
N ILE A 625 -6.54 18.49 -2.49
CA ILE A 625 -7.56 18.75 -3.50
C ILE A 625 -8.80 17.89 -3.20
N ASP A 626 -9.95 18.53 -3.02
CA ASP A 626 -11.27 17.88 -2.91
C ASP A 626 -12.30 18.62 -3.79
N GLY A 627 -13.46 18.00 -4.03
CA GLY A 627 -14.58 18.63 -4.74
C GLY A 627 -14.42 18.69 -6.25
N LEU A 628 -13.70 17.74 -6.87
CA LEU A 628 -13.55 17.66 -8.33
C LEU A 628 -14.91 17.48 -9.03
N GLU A 629 -15.86 16.79 -8.41
CA GLU A 629 -17.23 16.62 -8.91
C GLU A 629 -18.02 17.92 -9.04
N ASP A 630 -17.65 18.95 -8.28
CA ASP A 630 -18.32 20.25 -8.33
C ASP A 630 -17.83 21.09 -9.53
N LEU A 631 -16.60 20.80 -9.99
CA LEU A 631 -15.91 21.53 -11.04
C LEU A 631 -16.13 20.89 -12.42
N PHE A 632 -16.05 19.56 -12.48
CA PHE A 632 -16.23 18.76 -13.68
C PHE A 632 -17.59 18.05 -13.59
N GLN A 633 -18.63 18.64 -14.18
CA GLN A 633 -19.99 18.09 -14.12
C GLN A 633 -20.29 17.17 -15.30
N ASP A 634 -19.62 17.39 -16.43
CA ASP A 634 -19.83 16.66 -17.69
C ASP A 634 -18.73 15.62 -17.94
N PHE A 635 -17.98 15.23 -16.90
CA PHE A 635 -16.85 14.29 -16.98
C PHE A 635 -17.19 12.94 -17.63
N ALA A 636 -18.46 12.54 -17.66
CA ALA A 636 -18.91 11.31 -18.30
C ALA A 636 -18.92 11.40 -19.84
N THR A 637 -19.14 12.58 -20.41
CA THR A 637 -19.36 12.80 -21.84
C THR A 637 -18.36 13.75 -22.48
N ASN A 638 -17.78 14.68 -21.72
CA ASN A 638 -16.85 15.71 -22.21
C ASN A 638 -15.40 15.22 -22.16
N GLU A 639 -14.80 15.02 -23.33
CA GLU A 639 -13.42 14.56 -23.47
C GLU A 639 -12.39 15.54 -22.92
N LYS A 640 -12.63 16.86 -23.00
CA LYS A 640 -11.71 17.88 -22.49
C LYS A 640 -11.60 17.83 -20.96
N GLU A 641 -12.73 17.63 -20.28
CA GLU A 641 -12.76 17.43 -18.83
C GLU A 641 -12.05 16.12 -18.44
N GLN A 642 -12.24 15.05 -19.22
CA GLN A 642 -11.56 13.77 -18.99
C GLN A 642 -10.04 13.89 -19.14
N ILE A 643 -9.54 14.66 -20.11
CA ILE A 643 -8.11 14.94 -20.30
C ILE A 643 -7.55 15.73 -19.10
N ALA A 644 -8.25 16.78 -18.67
CA ALA A 644 -7.85 17.59 -17.51
C ALA A 644 -7.75 16.75 -16.23
N LEU A 645 -8.75 15.89 -15.99
CA LEU A 645 -8.80 14.97 -14.86
C LEU A 645 -7.70 13.91 -14.97
N ARG A 646 -7.44 13.35 -16.17
CA ARG A 646 -6.39 12.37 -16.39
C ARG A 646 -5.01 12.95 -16.05
N ALA A 647 -4.73 14.18 -16.48
CA ALA A 647 -3.48 14.85 -16.16
C ALA A 647 -3.29 15.03 -14.65
N LEU A 648 -4.34 15.44 -13.92
CA LEU A 648 -4.28 15.60 -12.46
C LEU A 648 -4.10 14.27 -11.73
N LEU A 649 -4.79 13.23 -12.18
CA LEU A 649 -4.86 11.94 -11.48
C LEU A 649 -3.68 11.01 -11.79
N GLN A 650 -3.04 11.15 -12.97
CA GLN A 650 -1.92 10.31 -13.40
C GLN A 650 -0.64 11.12 -13.57
N GLU A 651 -0.58 12.01 -14.56
CA GLU A 651 0.68 12.67 -14.93
C GLU A 651 1.27 13.56 -13.83
N VAL A 652 0.45 14.27 -13.06
CA VAL A 652 0.93 15.12 -11.96
C VAL A 652 1.57 14.26 -10.85
N PRO A 653 0.90 13.26 -10.25
CA PRO A 653 1.53 12.34 -9.30
C PRO A 653 2.80 11.66 -9.82
N GLU A 654 2.79 11.18 -11.07
CA GLU A 654 3.95 10.53 -11.69
C GLU A 654 5.13 11.50 -11.81
N TRP A 655 4.89 12.69 -12.33
CA TRP A 655 5.92 13.71 -12.49
C TRP A 655 6.47 14.23 -11.16
N LEU A 656 5.63 14.36 -10.12
CA LEU A 656 6.08 14.70 -8.77
C LEU A 656 6.91 13.58 -8.13
N GLY A 657 6.54 12.32 -8.34
CA GLY A 657 7.28 11.16 -7.86
C GLY A 657 8.69 11.04 -8.45
N GLN A 658 8.93 11.64 -9.62
CA GLN A 658 10.22 11.70 -10.29
C GLN A 658 11.08 12.90 -9.87
N GLN A 659 10.61 13.82 -9.04
CA GLN A 659 11.42 14.98 -8.63
C GLN A 659 12.57 14.57 -7.71
N PRO A 660 13.81 15.10 -7.90
CA PRO A 660 14.88 14.94 -6.93
C PRO A 660 14.43 15.44 -5.54
N GLY A 661 14.56 14.61 -4.51
CA GLY A 661 14.22 14.98 -3.14
C GLY A 661 12.72 15.12 -2.83
N ILE A 662 11.84 15.05 -3.83
CA ILE A 662 10.38 15.13 -3.73
C ILE A 662 9.92 16.17 -2.69
N PRO A 663 10.18 17.47 -2.90
CA PRO A 663 9.84 18.51 -1.91
C PRO A 663 8.33 18.80 -1.82
N LEU A 664 7.56 18.29 -2.80
CA LEU A 664 6.14 18.56 -2.95
C LEU A 664 5.33 17.26 -2.89
N GLY A 665 4.34 17.24 -2.01
CA GLY A 665 3.34 16.19 -1.91
C GLY A 665 1.99 16.65 -2.44
N ILE A 666 1.14 15.71 -2.82
CA ILE A 666 -0.24 15.95 -3.25
C ILE A 666 -1.19 14.85 -2.74
N LEU A 667 -2.35 15.27 -2.25
CA LEU A 667 -3.45 14.43 -1.82
C LEU A 667 -4.69 14.80 -2.65
N ILE A 668 -5.14 13.87 -3.50
CA ILE A 668 -6.27 14.10 -4.41
C ILE A 668 -7.44 13.22 -3.97
N PHE A 669 -8.50 13.83 -3.47
CA PHE A 669 -9.74 13.13 -3.14
C PHE A 669 -10.65 13.09 -4.35
N VAL A 670 -10.99 11.89 -4.82
CA VAL A 670 -11.74 11.71 -6.06
C VAL A 670 -12.78 10.60 -5.97
N ARG A 671 -13.91 10.78 -6.64
CA ARG A 671 -14.92 9.72 -6.75
C ARG A 671 -14.48 8.62 -7.72
N ARG A 672 -14.84 7.38 -7.40
CA ARG A 672 -14.50 6.21 -8.23
C ARG A 672 -15.00 6.30 -9.68
N ASP A 673 -16.17 6.87 -9.90
CA ASP A 673 -16.75 7.05 -11.24
C ASP A 673 -16.02 8.09 -12.08
N ILE A 674 -15.50 9.16 -11.46
CA ILE A 674 -14.63 10.14 -12.14
C ILE A 674 -13.34 9.46 -12.62
N VAL A 675 -12.72 8.61 -11.79
CA VAL A 675 -11.51 7.86 -12.18
C VAL A 675 -11.80 6.94 -13.37
N LEU A 676 -12.90 6.18 -13.32
CA LEU A 676 -13.31 5.28 -14.40
C LEU A 676 -13.61 6.02 -15.71
N ALA A 677 -14.13 7.25 -15.65
CA ALA A 677 -14.43 8.05 -16.82
C ALA A 677 -13.18 8.71 -17.42
N ALA A 678 -12.29 9.24 -16.59
CA ALA A 678 -11.08 9.95 -17.03
C ALA A 678 -9.99 9.00 -17.54
N VAL A 679 -9.83 7.85 -16.88
CA VAL A 679 -8.79 6.85 -17.16
C VAL A 679 -9.41 5.67 -17.88
N ARG A 680 -9.49 5.74 -19.22
CA ARG A 680 -10.16 4.69 -20.03
C ARG A 680 -9.31 3.42 -20.17
N GLN A 681 -7.98 3.54 -20.14
CA GLN A 681 -7.03 2.44 -20.21
C GLN A 681 -6.29 2.35 -18.86
N ASN A 682 -6.08 1.14 -18.35
CA ASN A 682 -5.33 0.86 -17.10
C ASN A 682 -5.95 1.44 -15.80
N ALA A 683 -7.25 1.77 -15.79
CA ALA A 683 -7.95 2.26 -14.58
C ALA A 683 -7.79 1.32 -13.38
N ALA A 684 -7.82 0.00 -13.63
CA ALA A 684 -7.66 -1.01 -12.60
C ALA A 684 -6.25 -0.98 -11.98
N GLN A 685 -5.21 -0.81 -12.80
CA GLN A 685 -3.82 -0.70 -12.35
C GLN A 685 -3.62 0.58 -11.52
N MET A 686 -4.16 1.71 -11.99
CA MET A 686 -4.13 2.96 -11.22
C MET A 686 -4.87 2.85 -9.89
N MET A 687 -6.05 2.22 -9.86
CA MET A 687 -6.78 2.01 -8.60
C MET A 687 -6.04 1.06 -7.66
N ALA A 688 -5.38 0.02 -8.19
CA ALA A 688 -4.60 -0.92 -7.41
C ALA A 688 -3.43 -0.22 -6.69
N LEU A 689 -2.75 0.72 -7.36
CA LEU A 689 -1.65 1.51 -6.80
C LEU A 689 -2.05 2.25 -5.50
N TYR A 690 -3.29 2.73 -5.43
CA TYR A 690 -3.81 3.50 -4.30
C TYR A 690 -4.88 2.77 -3.48
N ASP A 691 -5.07 1.45 -3.68
CA ASP A 691 -6.17 0.72 -3.06
C ASP A 691 -6.06 0.70 -1.52
N ASN A 692 -4.84 0.71 -1.00
CA ASN A 692 -4.53 0.80 0.44
C ASN A 692 -5.05 2.08 1.09
N TYR A 693 -5.26 3.14 0.30
CA TYR A 693 -5.78 4.43 0.74
C TYR A 693 -7.23 4.67 0.31
N ALA A 694 -7.84 3.71 -0.40
CA ALA A 694 -9.19 3.86 -0.92
C ALA A 694 -10.22 3.89 0.24
N LEU A 695 -11.06 4.92 0.26
CA LEU A 695 -12.10 5.08 1.27
C LEU A 695 -13.26 4.12 0.97
N LYS A 696 -13.22 2.96 1.64
CA LYS A 696 -14.22 1.89 1.53
C LYS A 696 -14.85 1.62 2.89
N TRP A 697 -16.17 1.63 2.95
CA TRP A 697 -16.94 1.15 4.10
C TRP A 697 -17.31 -0.31 3.87
N ASN A 698 -16.39 -1.20 4.18
CA ASN A 698 -16.68 -2.63 4.24
C ASN A 698 -17.33 -2.97 5.60
N ARG A 699 -17.68 -4.25 5.80
CA ARG A 699 -18.32 -4.70 7.05
C ARG A 699 -17.45 -4.44 8.27
N GLU A 700 -16.15 -4.69 8.17
CA GLU A 700 -15.21 -4.49 9.27
C GLU A 700 -15.08 -3.02 9.65
N GLU A 701 -14.81 -2.13 8.70
CA GLU A 701 -14.71 -0.68 8.93
C GLU A 701 -16.01 -0.12 9.52
N THR A 702 -17.16 -0.64 9.07
CA THR A 702 -18.46 -0.26 9.62
C THR A 702 -18.56 -0.66 11.10
N LEU A 703 -18.17 -1.89 11.47
CA LEU A 703 -18.16 -2.32 12.87
C LEU A 703 -17.12 -1.56 13.71
N ARG A 704 -15.93 -1.26 13.16
CA ARG A 704 -14.90 -0.43 13.80
C ARG A 704 -15.43 0.97 14.11
N LEU A 705 -16.15 1.60 13.18
CA LEU A 705 -16.78 2.89 13.41
C LEU A 705 -17.82 2.82 14.54
N VAL A 706 -18.67 1.78 14.56
CA VAL A 706 -19.64 1.60 15.66
C VAL A 706 -18.91 1.45 16.99
N ALA A 707 -17.90 0.59 17.06
CA ALA A 707 -17.12 0.35 18.26
C ALA A 707 -16.40 1.60 18.77
N TRP A 708 -15.90 2.43 17.86
CA TRP A 708 -15.27 3.70 18.22
C TRP A 708 -16.29 4.72 18.74
N ILE A 709 -17.45 4.89 18.09
CA ILE A 709 -18.50 5.81 18.55
C ILE A 709 -19.03 5.40 19.93
N THR A 710 -19.23 4.09 20.16
CA THR A 710 -19.72 3.60 21.45
C THR A 710 -18.67 3.75 22.56
N ASN A 711 -17.39 3.57 22.22
CA ASN A 711 -16.30 3.78 23.16
C ASN A 711 -16.11 5.27 23.49
N LEU A 712 -16.17 6.15 22.49
CA LEU A 712 -16.09 7.60 22.67
C LEU A 712 -17.26 8.15 23.50
N ALA A 713 -18.47 7.60 23.30
CA ALA A 713 -19.64 7.93 24.13
C ALA A 713 -19.54 7.39 25.57
N GLY A 714 -18.59 6.48 25.85
CA GLY A 714 -18.56 5.72 27.10
C GLY A 714 -19.84 4.90 27.31
N ALA A 715 -20.45 4.43 26.22
CA ALA A 715 -21.78 3.82 26.24
C ALA A 715 -21.75 2.34 26.62
N ILE A 716 -20.64 1.63 26.40
CA ILE A 716 -20.48 0.21 26.72
C ILE A 716 -19.56 -0.02 27.93
N PRO A 717 -19.82 -1.02 28.80
CA PRO A 717 -19.04 -1.26 30.02
C PRO A 717 -17.61 -1.75 29.75
N ALA A 718 -17.42 -2.55 28.70
CA ALA A 718 -16.11 -2.96 28.24
C ALA A 718 -15.50 -1.82 27.41
N LYS A 719 -14.51 -1.11 27.97
CA LYS A 719 -13.69 -0.19 27.16
C LYS A 719 -12.96 -1.03 26.11
N ILE A 720 -13.29 -0.80 24.85
CA ILE A 720 -12.53 -1.37 23.75
C ILE A 720 -11.26 -0.51 23.66
N GLN A 721 -10.07 -1.13 23.71
CA GLN A 721 -8.82 -0.40 23.51
C GLN A 721 -8.86 0.22 22.12
N VAL A 722 -8.87 1.55 22.03
CA VAL A 722 -9.04 2.26 20.76
C VAL A 722 -7.87 1.97 19.83
N GLU A 723 -6.69 1.76 20.41
CA GLU A 723 -5.44 1.44 19.74
C GLU A 723 -5.49 0.06 19.05
N SER A 724 -6.28 -0.89 19.57
CA SER A 724 -6.44 -2.24 19.02
C SER A 724 -7.57 -2.35 17.99
N LEU A 725 -8.54 -1.42 17.96
CA LEU A 725 -9.69 -1.45 17.04
C LEU A 725 -9.30 -1.62 15.57
N ALA A 726 -8.17 -1.03 15.18
CA ALA A 726 -7.66 -1.07 13.82
C ALA A 726 -7.24 -2.49 13.39
N GLY A 727 -6.83 -3.35 14.33
CA GLY A 727 -6.39 -4.73 14.07
C GLY A 727 -7.46 -5.79 14.28
N MET A 728 -8.60 -5.46 14.90
CA MET A 728 -9.66 -6.44 15.20
C MET A 728 -10.39 -6.89 13.94
N GLY A 729 -10.57 -8.19 13.76
CA GLY A 729 -11.34 -8.78 12.65
C GLY A 729 -12.87 -8.73 12.86
N GLU A 730 -13.66 -9.06 11.84
CA GLU A 730 -15.15 -9.04 11.91
C GLU A 730 -15.71 -9.84 13.11
N THR A 731 -15.14 -11.01 13.41
CA THR A 731 -15.59 -11.86 14.53
C THR A 731 -15.38 -11.19 15.88
N GLU A 732 -14.17 -10.68 16.12
CA GLU A 732 -13.81 -10.00 17.37
C GLU A 732 -14.63 -8.73 17.57
N LEU A 733 -14.83 -7.93 16.51
CA LEU A 733 -15.65 -6.73 16.55
C LEU A 733 -17.12 -7.06 16.84
N THR A 734 -17.64 -8.15 16.25
CA THR A 734 -19.02 -8.59 16.49
C THR A 734 -19.23 -9.00 17.95
N GLU A 735 -18.24 -9.67 18.55
CA GLU A 735 -18.27 -10.06 19.96
C GLU A 735 -18.15 -8.84 20.89
N ALA A 736 -17.23 -7.91 20.60
CA ALA A 736 -17.05 -6.68 21.36
C ALA A 736 -18.29 -5.78 21.36
N LEU A 737 -19.11 -5.84 20.30
CA LEU A 737 -20.34 -5.05 20.15
C LEU A 737 -21.60 -5.73 20.70
N ILE A 738 -21.50 -6.92 21.32
CA ILE A 738 -22.66 -7.57 21.97
C ILE A 738 -23.33 -6.66 23.03
N PRO A 739 -22.61 -5.94 23.90
CA PRO A 739 -23.24 -5.03 24.87
C PRO A 739 -24.02 -3.87 24.22
N LEU A 740 -23.75 -3.54 22.95
CA LEU A 740 -24.48 -2.49 22.24
C LEU A 740 -25.88 -2.95 21.82
N TRP A 741 -25.98 -4.04 21.05
CA TRP A 741 -27.24 -4.45 20.37
C TRP A 741 -27.62 -5.92 20.60
N GLY A 742 -26.89 -6.63 21.47
CA GLY A 742 -27.02 -8.05 21.76
C GLY A 742 -26.57 -8.97 20.63
N LYS A 743 -26.41 -10.27 20.93
CA LYS A 743 -26.01 -11.28 19.93
C LYS A 743 -27.08 -11.47 18.83
N ARG A 744 -28.37 -11.36 19.20
CA ARG A 744 -29.53 -11.51 18.30
C ARG A 744 -30.56 -10.40 18.52
N LEU A 745 -31.33 -10.08 17.47
CA LEU A 745 -32.47 -9.14 17.51
C LEU A 745 -33.72 -9.76 18.14
N GLY A 746 -33.62 -10.08 19.43
CA GLY A 746 -34.65 -10.75 20.22
C GLY A 746 -34.02 -11.47 21.42
N SER A 747 -34.82 -12.26 22.14
CA SER A 747 -34.30 -13.13 23.20
C SER A 747 -33.53 -14.30 22.58
N GLU A 748 -32.47 -14.76 23.25
CA GLU A 748 -31.54 -15.77 22.71
C GLU A 748 -32.22 -17.11 22.34
N HIS A 749 -33.37 -17.40 22.96
CA HIS A 749 -34.15 -18.62 22.78
C HIS A 749 -34.98 -18.67 21.48
N PHE A 750 -35.15 -17.57 20.74
CA PHE A 750 -35.90 -17.55 19.48
C PHE A 750 -35.00 -17.58 18.24
N LYS A 751 -35.54 -18.04 17.09
CA LYS A 751 -34.93 -18.03 15.75
C LYS A 751 -34.73 -16.60 15.20
N ALA A 752 -34.09 -15.72 15.97
CA ALA A 752 -33.81 -14.34 15.61
C ALA A 752 -32.46 -14.22 14.85
N VAL A 753 -32.37 -13.23 13.97
CA VAL A 753 -31.15 -12.93 13.18
C VAL A 753 -30.10 -12.26 14.08
N PHE A 754 -28.82 -12.52 13.82
CA PHE A 754 -27.69 -11.86 14.49
C PHE A 754 -27.74 -10.33 14.30
N SER A 755 -27.59 -9.57 15.39
CA SER A 755 -27.82 -8.11 15.38
C SER A 755 -26.85 -7.34 14.48
N ALA A 756 -25.55 -7.53 14.66
CA ALA A 756 -24.52 -6.88 13.83
C ALA A 756 -24.73 -7.18 12.34
N ARG A 757 -24.93 -8.46 12.01
CA ARG A 757 -25.19 -8.90 10.63
C ARG A 757 -26.46 -8.29 10.04
N TYR A 758 -27.53 -8.14 10.84
CA TYR A 758 -28.75 -7.51 10.40
C TYR A 758 -28.51 -6.04 10.03
N VAL A 759 -27.89 -5.25 10.92
CA VAL A 759 -27.58 -3.83 10.70
C VAL A 759 -26.75 -3.64 9.44
N LEU A 760 -25.68 -4.42 9.27
CA LEU A 760 -24.84 -4.39 8.07
C LEU A 760 -25.63 -4.70 6.78
N THR A 761 -26.57 -5.65 6.84
CA THR A 761 -27.35 -6.06 5.66
C THR A 761 -28.40 -5.02 5.27
N VAL A 762 -29.05 -4.37 6.25
CA VAL A 762 -30.14 -3.41 5.97
C VAL A 762 -29.64 -2.04 5.54
N LEU A 763 -28.42 -1.66 5.95
CA LEU A 763 -27.80 -0.40 5.54
C LEU A 763 -27.01 -0.51 4.23
N SER A 764 -26.67 -1.72 3.80
CA SER A 764 -25.95 -1.96 2.53
C SER A 764 -26.85 -1.75 1.32
N ASP A 765 -26.28 -1.16 0.27
CA ASP A 765 -26.88 -1.19 -1.07
C ASP A 765 -26.60 -2.53 -1.80
N TYR A 766 -27.11 -2.72 -3.02
CA TYR A 766 -26.82 -3.91 -3.84
C TYR A 766 -25.43 -3.91 -4.49
N LYS A 767 -24.61 -2.88 -4.26
CA LYS A 767 -23.18 -2.86 -4.59
C LYS A 767 -22.30 -3.21 -3.38
N GLY A 768 -22.90 -3.57 -2.24
CA GLY A 768 -22.19 -3.94 -1.02
C GLY A 768 -21.65 -2.76 -0.23
N GLN A 769 -22.04 -1.52 -0.59
CA GLN A 769 -21.52 -0.31 0.04
C GLN A 769 -22.41 0.12 1.20
N ILE A 770 -21.77 0.49 2.31
CA ILE A 770 -22.42 1.10 3.47
C ILE A 770 -21.96 2.56 3.55
N GLN A 771 -22.84 3.49 3.91
CA GLN A 771 -22.44 4.88 4.15
C GLN A 771 -22.33 5.12 5.65
N ALA A 772 -21.19 5.67 6.10
CA ALA A 772 -21.00 5.99 7.51
C ALA A 772 -22.08 6.92 8.06
N ARG A 773 -22.53 7.89 7.26
CA ARG A 773 -23.60 8.82 7.66
C ARG A 773 -24.89 8.07 8.04
N ASP A 774 -25.30 7.08 7.24
CA ASP A 774 -26.49 6.27 7.52
C ASP A 774 -26.34 5.42 8.78
N LEU A 775 -25.14 4.89 9.03
CA LEU A 775 -24.83 4.11 10.22
C LEU A 775 -24.90 4.98 11.48
N VAL A 776 -24.26 6.14 11.47
CA VAL A 776 -24.27 7.10 12.58
C VAL A 776 -25.71 7.59 12.85
N ARG A 777 -26.49 7.82 11.77
CA ARG A 777 -27.91 8.19 11.86
C ARG A 777 -28.73 7.08 12.52
N LEU A 778 -28.48 5.81 12.15
CA LEU A 778 -29.12 4.67 12.80
C LEU A 778 -28.78 4.61 14.29
N LEU A 779 -27.51 4.80 14.68
CA LEU A 779 -27.10 4.84 16.10
C LEU A 779 -27.81 5.96 16.86
N HIS A 780 -27.90 7.17 16.27
CA HIS A 780 -28.60 8.30 16.88
C HIS A 780 -30.08 7.99 17.15
N ILE A 781 -30.80 7.55 16.11
CA ILE A 781 -32.25 7.31 16.20
C ILE A 781 -32.55 6.10 17.09
N ALA A 782 -31.79 5.02 16.95
CA ALA A 782 -31.95 3.83 17.79
C ALA A 782 -31.65 4.14 19.27
N ALA A 783 -30.63 4.94 19.57
CA ALA A 783 -30.34 5.35 20.94
C ALA A 783 -31.46 6.21 21.51
N LYS A 784 -31.95 7.21 20.75
CA LYS A 784 -33.09 8.07 21.10
C LYS A 784 -34.34 7.24 21.47
N ASN A 785 -34.69 6.27 20.63
CA ASN A 785 -35.87 5.42 20.85
C ASN A 785 -35.67 4.35 21.94
N SER A 786 -34.42 4.12 22.37
CA SER A 786 -34.11 3.18 23.45
C SER A 786 -34.12 3.84 24.84
N VAL A 787 -34.04 5.18 24.95
CA VAL A 787 -33.91 5.90 26.25
C VAL A 787 -35.04 5.53 27.22
N THR A 788 -36.28 5.44 26.73
CA THR A 788 -37.47 5.21 27.54
C THR A 788 -37.81 3.73 27.77
N ASP A 789 -37.05 2.80 27.17
CA ASP A 789 -37.34 1.36 27.23
C ASP A 789 -36.73 0.71 28.48
N SER A 790 -37.56 0.12 29.34
CA SER A 790 -37.15 -0.56 30.57
C SER A 790 -37.15 -2.09 30.46
N ARG A 791 -37.34 -2.68 29.27
CA ARG A 791 -37.45 -4.13 29.08
C ARG A 791 -36.09 -4.80 28.86
N TRP A 792 -35.16 -4.09 28.23
CA TRP A 792 -33.82 -4.60 27.91
C TRP A 792 -32.75 -3.96 28.80
N HIS A 793 -32.06 -4.80 29.57
CA HIS A 793 -31.01 -4.38 30.54
C HIS A 793 -29.61 -4.91 30.15
N ASP A 794 -29.55 -5.87 29.22
CA ASP A 794 -28.33 -6.52 28.72
C ASP A 794 -27.68 -5.74 27.57
N ARG A 795 -28.35 -4.70 27.03
CA ARG A 795 -27.93 -3.97 25.84
C ARG A 795 -28.37 -2.50 25.84
N ILE A 796 -27.58 -1.68 25.15
CA ILE A 796 -27.85 -0.24 24.99
C ILE A 796 -28.98 0.02 24.00
N LEU A 797 -28.96 -0.61 22.83
CA LEU A 797 -29.94 -0.43 21.75
C LEU A 797 -30.98 -1.56 21.76
N THR A 798 -32.26 -1.21 21.78
CA THR A 798 -33.33 -2.21 21.79
C THR A 798 -33.64 -2.73 20.37
N PRO A 799 -34.08 -3.99 20.22
CA PRO A 799 -34.38 -4.55 18.90
C PRO A 799 -35.51 -3.82 18.15
N THR A 800 -36.48 -3.25 18.88
CA THR A 800 -37.56 -2.43 18.31
C THR A 800 -37.02 -1.10 17.80
N ALA A 801 -36.20 -0.41 18.60
CA ALA A 801 -35.58 0.85 18.22
C ALA A 801 -34.70 0.72 16.97
N ILE A 802 -33.91 -0.36 16.86
CA ILE A 802 -33.09 -0.63 15.66
C ILE A 802 -33.97 -0.78 14.42
N LYS A 803 -35.07 -1.53 14.49
CA LYS A 803 -35.96 -1.76 13.33
C LYS A 803 -36.73 -0.50 12.91
N GLU A 804 -37.23 0.27 13.88
CA GLU A 804 -38.01 1.48 13.63
C GLU A 804 -37.14 2.62 13.08
N SER A 805 -35.86 2.67 13.46
CA SER A 805 -34.92 3.68 12.96
C SER A 805 -34.73 3.65 11.43
N LEU A 806 -34.92 2.49 10.79
CA LEU A 806 -34.70 2.32 9.35
C LEU A 806 -35.63 3.19 8.50
N LYS A 807 -36.85 3.48 8.98
CA LYS A 807 -37.80 4.29 8.24
C LYS A 807 -37.28 5.73 8.05
N GLU A 808 -36.84 6.33 9.14
CA GLU A 808 -36.29 7.69 9.15
C GLU A 808 -34.93 7.74 8.43
N CYS A 809 -34.05 6.74 8.64
CA CYS A 809 -32.80 6.64 7.87
C CYS A 809 -33.02 6.58 6.35
N SER A 810 -34.02 5.81 5.91
CA SER A 810 -34.36 5.66 4.49
C SER A 810 -34.92 6.95 3.89
N GLN A 811 -35.74 7.69 4.63
CA GLN A 811 -36.29 8.98 4.17
C GLN A 811 -35.21 10.04 4.00
N GLU A 812 -34.33 10.19 4.98
CA GLU A 812 -33.21 11.13 4.93
C GLU A 812 -32.25 10.80 3.78
N LYS A 813 -31.87 9.52 3.60
CA LYS A 813 -30.99 9.09 2.49
C LYS A 813 -31.55 9.45 1.12
N ILE A 814 -32.87 9.29 0.93
CA ILE A 814 -33.52 9.67 -0.32
C ILE A 814 -33.44 11.18 -0.51
N GLN A 815 -33.76 11.99 0.51
CA GLN A 815 -33.69 13.45 0.40
C GLN A 815 -32.28 13.94 0.04
N GLU A 816 -31.24 13.35 0.63
CA GLU A 816 -29.84 13.65 0.32
C GLU A 816 -29.51 13.35 -1.15
N ILE A 817 -29.88 12.16 -1.64
CA ILE A 817 -29.66 11.79 -3.05
C ILE A 817 -30.45 12.70 -3.99
N GLU A 818 -31.67 13.12 -3.62
CA GLU A 818 -32.50 14.01 -4.42
C GLU A 818 -31.93 15.43 -4.55
N GLN A 819 -31.20 15.90 -3.54
CA GLN A 819 -30.50 17.18 -3.59
C GLN A 819 -29.27 17.12 -4.52
N GLU A 820 -28.64 15.96 -4.62
CA GLU A 820 -27.35 15.82 -5.29
C GLU A 820 -27.42 15.16 -6.69
N ASN A 821 -28.53 14.49 -7.03
CA ASN A 821 -28.72 13.82 -8.32
C ASN A 821 -30.12 14.07 -8.88
N ILE A 822 -30.21 14.96 -9.87
CA ILE A 822 -31.45 15.36 -10.53
C ILE A 822 -32.14 14.16 -11.21
N SER A 823 -31.37 13.28 -11.87
CA SER A 823 -31.91 12.11 -12.56
C SER A 823 -32.59 11.14 -11.59
N LEU A 824 -31.95 10.84 -10.45
CA LEU A 824 -32.55 10.01 -9.41
C LEU A 824 -33.74 10.68 -8.74
N LYS A 825 -33.73 12.00 -8.57
CA LYS A 825 -34.88 12.75 -8.05
C LYS A 825 -36.13 12.57 -8.90
N ILE A 826 -35.98 12.61 -10.23
CA ILE A 826 -37.09 12.37 -11.16
C ILE A 826 -37.63 10.94 -10.98
N ILE A 827 -36.73 9.95 -10.93
CA ILE A 827 -37.10 8.53 -10.79
C ILE A 827 -37.78 8.26 -9.43
N PHE A 828 -37.24 8.76 -8.32
CA PHE A 828 -37.82 8.60 -6.98
C PHE A 828 -39.18 9.29 -6.85
N THR A 829 -39.36 10.44 -7.49
CA THR A 829 -40.67 11.11 -7.56
C THR A 829 -41.68 10.25 -8.30
N LYS A 830 -41.30 9.66 -9.45
CA LYS A 830 -42.15 8.70 -10.18
C LYS A 830 -42.51 7.50 -9.30
N LEU A 831 -41.53 6.86 -8.66
CA LEU A 831 -41.74 5.71 -7.78
C LEU A 831 -42.69 6.02 -6.60
N ARG A 832 -42.57 7.19 -5.98
CA ARG A 832 -43.44 7.62 -4.86
C ARG A 832 -44.86 7.97 -5.32
N SER A 833 -45.02 8.42 -6.58
CA SER A 833 -46.32 8.77 -7.15
C SER A 833 -47.18 7.56 -7.55
N LEU A 834 -46.62 6.35 -7.53
CA LEU A 834 -47.35 5.13 -7.86
C LEU A 834 -48.44 4.80 -6.81
N PRO A 835 -49.59 4.25 -7.23
CA PRO A 835 -50.61 3.73 -6.30
C PRO A 835 -49.99 2.75 -5.29
N GLU A 836 -50.47 2.75 -4.04
CA GLU A 836 -49.95 1.84 -2.99
C GLU A 836 -49.97 0.37 -3.40
N GLU A 837 -50.97 -0.02 -4.19
CA GLU A 837 -51.14 -1.37 -4.73
C GLU A 837 -49.95 -1.80 -5.63
N ASN A 838 -49.33 -0.86 -6.33
CA ASN A 838 -48.19 -1.09 -7.22
C ASN A 838 -46.83 -0.91 -6.51
N ARG A 839 -46.80 -0.41 -5.27
CA ARG A 839 -45.59 -0.24 -4.47
C ARG A 839 -45.26 -1.53 -3.70
N GLN A 840 -45.07 -2.62 -4.45
CA GLN A 840 -44.71 -3.93 -3.91
C GLN A 840 -43.39 -4.45 -4.48
N ILE A 841 -42.69 -5.27 -3.70
CA ILE A 841 -41.44 -5.93 -4.10
C ILE A 841 -41.65 -7.47 -4.08
N PRO A 842 -41.21 -8.21 -5.12
CA PRO A 842 -40.59 -7.72 -6.36
C PRO A 842 -41.56 -6.99 -7.30
N PHE A 843 -41.01 -6.26 -8.27
CA PHE A 843 -41.78 -5.63 -9.34
C PHE A 843 -41.18 -5.90 -10.73
N THR A 844 -41.95 -5.65 -11.78
CA THR A 844 -41.53 -5.75 -13.19
C THR A 844 -41.50 -4.37 -13.85
N GLN A 845 -40.83 -4.26 -15.00
CA GLN A 845 -40.80 -2.98 -15.74
C GLN A 845 -42.21 -2.48 -16.09
N GLU A 846 -43.10 -3.42 -16.47
CA GLU A 846 -44.49 -3.15 -16.86
C GLU A 846 -45.33 -2.60 -15.70
N THR A 847 -45.06 -3.01 -14.46
CA THR A 847 -45.83 -2.60 -13.28
C THR A 847 -45.47 -1.21 -12.76
N ILE A 848 -44.28 -0.70 -13.07
CA ILE A 848 -43.73 0.56 -12.54
C ILE A 848 -43.58 1.64 -13.63
N ASN A 849 -43.69 1.28 -14.91
CA ASN A 849 -43.62 2.18 -16.07
C ASN A 849 -42.33 3.05 -16.10
N LEU A 850 -41.19 2.42 -15.80
CA LEU A 850 -39.87 3.04 -15.94
C LEU A 850 -39.23 2.69 -17.29
N SER A 851 -38.48 3.63 -17.87
CA SER A 851 -37.68 3.37 -19.05
C SER A 851 -36.49 2.46 -18.73
N LEU A 852 -35.91 1.83 -19.76
CA LEU A 852 -34.69 1.01 -19.58
C LEU A 852 -33.51 1.84 -19.05
N GLU A 853 -33.40 3.10 -19.45
CA GLU A 853 -32.37 4.01 -18.95
C GLU A 853 -32.56 4.36 -17.47
N GLU A 854 -33.82 4.53 -17.03
CA GLU A 854 -34.14 4.80 -15.62
C GLU A 854 -33.86 3.59 -14.74
N ILE A 855 -34.18 2.38 -15.20
CA ILE A 855 -33.84 1.14 -14.49
C ILE A 855 -32.32 0.97 -14.40
N LYS A 856 -31.60 1.18 -15.50
CA LYS A 856 -30.14 1.11 -15.52
C LYS A 856 -29.53 2.12 -14.55
N THR A 857 -30.08 3.32 -14.47
CA THR A 857 -29.65 4.34 -13.49
C THR A 857 -29.85 3.87 -12.05
N LEU A 858 -30.96 3.18 -11.73
CA LEU A 858 -31.20 2.60 -10.40
C LEU A 858 -30.23 1.45 -10.07
N GLU A 859 -29.90 0.60 -11.04
CA GLU A 859 -28.90 -0.47 -10.89
C GLU A 859 -27.49 0.09 -10.70
N ASP A 860 -27.12 1.11 -11.50
CA ASP A 860 -25.83 1.78 -11.41
C ASP A 860 -25.63 2.52 -10.08
N ASN A 861 -26.71 2.89 -9.40
CA ASN A 861 -26.67 3.47 -8.06
C ASN A 861 -26.95 2.46 -6.94
N GLY A 862 -27.03 1.17 -7.24
CA GLY A 862 -27.20 0.10 -6.25
C GLY A 862 -28.57 0.09 -5.55
N VAL A 863 -29.55 0.82 -6.08
CA VAL A 863 -30.90 0.92 -5.51
C VAL A 863 -31.69 -0.36 -5.77
N VAL A 864 -31.53 -0.91 -6.98
CA VAL A 864 -32.22 -2.12 -7.42
C VAL A 864 -31.27 -3.18 -7.94
N ILE A 865 -31.71 -4.44 -7.92
CA ILE A 865 -31.03 -5.57 -8.56
C ILE A 865 -32.06 -6.39 -9.33
N ARG A 866 -31.69 -6.83 -10.53
CA ARG A 866 -32.50 -7.74 -11.35
C ARG A 866 -32.20 -9.19 -11.00
N GLU A 867 -33.23 -9.97 -10.70
CA GLU A 867 -33.17 -11.43 -10.63
C GLU A 867 -34.22 -12.03 -11.57
N LYS A 868 -33.77 -12.66 -12.67
CA LYS A 868 -34.61 -13.06 -13.80
C LYS A 868 -35.29 -11.84 -14.45
N ASP A 869 -36.61 -11.71 -14.33
CA ASP A 869 -37.41 -10.60 -14.88
C ASP A 869 -38.04 -9.71 -13.79
N GLU A 870 -37.62 -9.92 -12.55
CA GLU A 870 -38.08 -9.19 -11.38
C GLU A 870 -36.99 -8.29 -10.81
N TYR A 871 -37.38 -7.09 -10.37
CA TYR A 871 -36.53 -6.14 -9.70
C TYR A 871 -36.83 -6.08 -8.20
N TYR A 872 -35.77 -5.99 -7.41
CA TYR A 872 -35.81 -5.89 -5.96
C TYR A 872 -35.21 -4.56 -5.53
N ILE A 873 -35.77 -3.89 -4.52
CA ILE A 873 -35.20 -2.67 -3.91
C ILE A 873 -34.48 -3.04 -2.60
N THR A 874 -33.37 -2.38 -2.29
CA THR A 874 -32.67 -2.58 -1.02
C THR A 874 -33.47 -2.04 0.16
N GLU A 875 -33.21 -2.57 1.36
CA GLU A 875 -33.93 -2.16 2.56
C GLU A 875 -33.72 -0.67 2.91
N ILE A 876 -32.52 -0.14 2.64
CA ILE A 876 -32.19 1.27 2.91
C ILE A 876 -32.96 2.26 2.04
N PHE A 877 -33.48 1.86 0.87
CA PHE A 877 -34.33 2.72 0.03
C PHE A 877 -35.83 2.39 0.14
N ARG A 878 -36.16 1.12 0.40
CA ARG A 878 -37.54 0.61 0.34
C ARG A 878 -38.53 1.40 1.20
N LEU A 879 -38.17 1.65 2.47
CA LEU A 879 -39.09 2.28 3.43
C LEU A 879 -39.37 3.75 3.11
N GLY A 880 -38.37 4.49 2.64
CA GLY A 880 -38.51 5.88 2.25
C GLY A 880 -39.24 6.07 0.90
N LEU A 881 -39.13 5.10 -0.02
CA LEU A 881 -39.92 5.06 -1.26
C LEU A 881 -41.36 4.56 -1.04
N GLY A 882 -41.67 4.00 0.14
CA GLY A 882 -43.00 3.52 0.50
C GLY A 882 -43.37 2.16 -0.09
N PHE A 883 -42.37 1.30 -0.36
CA PHE A 883 -42.60 -0.04 -0.90
C PHE A 883 -42.81 -1.10 0.19
N SER A 884 -43.76 -2.01 -0.04
CA SER A 884 -44.08 -3.13 0.85
C SER A 884 -43.60 -4.48 0.27
N PHE A 885 -43.53 -5.52 1.11
CA PHE A 885 -43.14 -6.86 0.67
C PHE A 885 -44.34 -7.69 0.26
N THR A 886 -44.21 -8.44 -0.83
CA THR A 886 -45.01 -9.65 -1.05
C THR A 886 -44.52 -10.78 -0.12
N ASN A 887 -45.36 -11.81 0.14
CA ASN A 887 -44.99 -12.96 0.98
C ASN A 887 -43.69 -13.67 0.52
N ALA A 888 -43.36 -13.62 -0.77
CA ALA A 888 -42.13 -14.19 -1.34
C ALA A 888 -40.93 -13.21 -1.35
N GLY A 889 -41.17 -11.89 -1.43
CA GLY A 889 -40.11 -10.88 -1.62
C GLY A 889 -39.18 -10.69 -0.42
N ARG A 890 -39.68 -10.87 0.81
CA ARG A 890 -38.93 -10.55 2.05
C ARG A 890 -37.68 -11.43 2.26
N LEU A 891 -37.76 -12.73 1.95
CA LEU A 891 -36.64 -13.66 2.10
C LEU A 891 -35.56 -13.43 1.03
N LYS A 892 -35.96 -13.02 -0.18
CA LYS A 892 -35.05 -12.78 -1.30
C LYS A 892 -34.26 -11.49 -1.17
N VAL A 893 -34.86 -10.37 -0.75
CA VAL A 893 -34.13 -9.08 -0.57
C VAL A 893 -32.92 -9.22 0.36
N ILE A 894 -33.09 -9.87 1.51
CA ILE A 894 -32.00 -10.11 2.48
C ILE A 894 -30.95 -11.06 1.88
N THR A 895 -31.36 -12.05 1.09
CA THR A 895 -30.44 -13.02 0.47
C THR A 895 -29.64 -12.40 -0.69
N LEU A 896 -30.27 -11.52 -1.46
CA LEU A 896 -29.64 -10.79 -2.56
C LEU A 896 -28.65 -9.73 -2.05
N ALA A 897 -29.01 -8.99 -1.00
CA ALA A 897 -28.08 -8.08 -0.32
C ALA A 897 -26.85 -8.82 0.24
N ARG A 898 -27.04 -10.05 0.76
CA ARG A 898 -25.93 -10.91 1.21
C ARG A 898 -25.01 -11.34 0.07
N ARG A 899 -25.56 -11.72 -1.09
CA ARG A 899 -24.77 -12.11 -2.27
C ARG A 899 -23.99 -10.93 -2.85
N ALA A 900 -24.60 -9.75 -2.89
CA ALA A 900 -23.95 -8.51 -3.32
C ALA A 900 -22.73 -8.19 -2.45
N GLY A 901 -22.90 -8.18 -1.13
CA GLY A 901 -21.81 -7.92 -0.18
C GLY A 901 -20.79 -9.04 0.01
N GLN A 902 -20.84 -10.13 -0.79
CA GLN A 902 -19.79 -11.15 -0.88
C GLN A 902 -18.93 -11.00 -2.15
N LYS A 903 -19.36 -10.19 -3.11
CA LYS A 903 -18.65 -9.90 -4.36
C LYS A 903 -17.87 -8.58 -4.32
N SER A 904 -18.19 -7.70 -3.36
CA SER A 904 -17.54 -6.42 -3.05
C SER A 904 -16.44 -6.61 -2.02
#